data_AF-A0A327WAE4-F1
#
_entry.id   AF-A0A327WAE4-F1
#
_cell.length_a   1.000
_cell.length_b   1.000
_cell.length_c   1.000
_cell.angle_alpha   90.00
_cell.angle_beta   90.00
_cell.angle_gamma   90.00
#
_symmetry.space_group_name_H-M   'P 1'
#
loop_
_entity.id
_entity.type
_entity.pdbx_description
1 polymer ?
#
loop_
_entity_poly.entity_id
_entity_poly.type
_entity_poly.pdbx_seq_one_letter_code
_entity_poly.pdbx_strand_id
1 'polypeptide(L)'
;MTTRPIYRRHGDALVLRAAALPVRRPVDWPDVSSQEECRRWLAHVWADDALVAALRAASPRLSVFVERIVGREGSPGPKRVTAATLSVASYLLRAASRPTPFGLFAGVALAECGPIAAEFGTDHQPVARPDTLWVDHVRRDLQARPDVLPVLSLQVNTLAFRRGDSIGSPRAGGRLAAAPINRPLARLLDAAAEPIAGHDLLHVLEEAGGTPEQARRLVVQALEEEYLTSSLEAPMTVPYPVGHILRTLLPHEDVLKPETVEILDQLGMIALHLALHNEAAGCTELHRHRETTDARMRALQPADCRSRISLDLRLDARVSVPREVLAEVERAADALVRLTRTRGDSPAWAAYQTHFWERYGAGVLVPVRDAVDLATGVGLPADYPMSVWTEVPLKVLPRDEQLAARAQQAVMKGERELVLTDSDIDELAGDDGQGPTAPHVEIGFRIRAVSQRAVSRGDFTLDVRPAWTTGALSGRFAAVLGSRLSDPYRTLPTMTEGALSAQLSFMPCFPHSQNVGRIPALLPYVIAVGETRDGGEELIGIDDLAVFSTGKALHLVSMERRRVVEPHVFHPLALEKQAPPLARFLAMLGRGFATAWTAFDWGPAAAGLPYLPRVRYRRSILAPARWKLPAATLPSGAFGPGWHKALNDWATEWRCPPRLDLVDDDRTVTVDLAEPLHARLVHHHLRRHKSALFQETASDEDLGWIGRAHEITVPLASTRPQAPHPDLSHAPVVTNETLAHPGDGEQPWVQAKVFTHPTAMDEIITRRMPHLLEQLGTTRVWFVRYRSLQETDHLRLRVPTGGPEGYADTLRTLSHWTRQLTADRLASQLVLDGYRPETGRYSSMEAAEDVFVADSLVSSRILTDVHGLERETACAFGMIDLAQGFLGNREGLTWMAEVRAGGKGHHAITRQALEQAEADLLYNASPHMAQALLRRRAALGTYRALVEDSRLDQVLESLLHMHHNRLMGPDRISEAASRHAARQTCRSLVMRRPA
;
A
#
# COMPACT_ATOMS: atom_id res chain seq x y z
N MET A 1 21.19 -25.30 -10.75
CA MET A 1 19.87 -25.65 -10.17
C MET A 1 18.89 -24.59 -10.61
N THR A 2 17.89 -24.91 -11.43
CA THR A 2 16.87 -23.94 -11.84
C THR A 2 15.96 -23.65 -10.65
N THR A 3 16.13 -22.47 -10.04
CA THR A 3 15.24 -21.93 -9.02
C THR A 3 13.82 -21.88 -9.60
N ARG A 4 12.83 -22.36 -8.84
CA ARG A 4 11.42 -22.23 -9.24
C ARG A 4 11.10 -20.72 -9.34
N PRO A 5 10.41 -20.25 -10.39
CA PRO A 5 10.08 -18.84 -10.55
C PRO A 5 9.16 -18.40 -9.40
N ILE A 6 9.35 -17.18 -8.89
CA ILE A 6 8.61 -16.66 -7.74
C ILE A 6 7.12 -16.48 -8.05
N TYR A 7 6.80 -16.08 -9.28
CA TYR A 7 5.43 -15.90 -9.76
C TYR A 7 5.14 -16.82 -10.94
N ARG A 8 3.91 -17.33 -11.01
CA ARG A 8 3.37 -18.05 -12.16
C ARG A 8 2.00 -17.51 -12.54
N ARG A 9 1.63 -17.70 -13.80
CA ARG A 9 0.30 -17.36 -14.29
C ARG A 9 -0.79 -18.06 -13.48
N HIS A 10 -1.81 -17.29 -13.10
CA HIS A 10 -2.96 -17.77 -12.33
C HIS A 10 -4.21 -17.82 -13.20
N GLY A 11 -4.70 -19.01 -13.53
CA GLY A 11 -5.82 -19.20 -14.45
C GLY A 11 -5.49 -18.93 -15.92
N ASP A 12 -6.51 -19.00 -16.77
CA ASP A 12 -6.36 -18.90 -18.24
C ASP A 12 -6.87 -17.60 -18.86
N ALA A 13 -7.43 -16.69 -18.05
CA ALA A 13 -7.96 -15.43 -18.52
C ALA A 13 -6.83 -14.43 -18.84
N LEU A 14 -6.70 -14.06 -20.12
CA LEU A 14 -5.88 -12.94 -20.56
C LEU A 14 -6.80 -11.81 -21.04
N VAL A 15 -6.42 -10.56 -20.79
CA VAL A 15 -7.17 -9.40 -21.28
C VAL A 15 -6.32 -8.64 -22.29
N LEU A 16 -6.79 -8.59 -23.53
CA LEU A 16 -6.27 -7.70 -24.55
C LEU A 16 -6.82 -6.30 -24.30
N ARG A 17 -5.93 -5.31 -24.32
CA ARG A 17 -6.22 -3.88 -24.37
C ARG A 17 -5.59 -3.37 -25.66
N ALA A 18 -6.38 -2.82 -26.58
CA ALA A 18 -5.85 -2.40 -27.87
C ALA A 18 -6.53 -1.13 -28.40
N ALA A 19 -5.77 -0.39 -29.20
CA ALA A 19 -6.30 0.72 -29.98
C ALA A 19 -7.36 0.21 -30.98
N ALA A 20 -8.48 0.93 -31.05
CA ALA A 20 -9.57 0.64 -31.98
C ALA A 20 -9.17 0.94 -33.44
N LEU A 21 -8.13 1.77 -33.65
CA LEU A 21 -7.57 2.06 -34.97
C LEU A 21 -6.23 1.33 -35.20
N PRO A 22 -5.91 0.95 -36.44
CA PRO A 22 -4.62 0.38 -36.80
C PRO A 22 -3.50 1.43 -36.72
N VAL A 23 -2.25 0.98 -36.57
CA VAL A 23 -1.07 1.87 -36.40
C VAL A 23 -0.84 2.76 -37.64
N ARG A 24 -1.13 2.25 -38.83
CA ARG A 24 -0.86 2.97 -40.09
C ARG A 24 -1.96 3.98 -40.41
N ARG A 25 -1.66 5.26 -40.19
CA ARG A 25 -2.32 6.40 -40.85
C ARG A 25 -1.27 7.43 -41.25
N PRO A 26 -0.99 7.62 -42.56
CA PRO A 26 -0.32 8.82 -43.02
C PRO A 26 -1.26 9.99 -42.70
N VAL A 27 -0.81 10.91 -41.85
CA VAL A 27 -1.50 12.17 -41.59
C VAL A 27 -0.52 13.26 -42.00
N ASP A 28 -0.87 14.01 -43.05
CA ASP A 28 -0.14 15.21 -43.42
C ASP A 28 -0.47 16.29 -42.38
N TRP A 29 0.45 16.56 -41.46
CA TRP A 29 0.26 17.54 -40.40
C TRP A 29 0.28 18.98 -40.97
N PRO A 30 -0.57 19.89 -40.48
CA PRO A 30 -0.62 21.26 -40.99
C PRO A 30 0.50 22.11 -40.40
N ASP A 31 0.93 23.16 -41.12
CA ASP A 31 1.65 24.24 -40.46
C ASP A 31 0.69 24.98 -39.51
N VAL A 32 0.93 24.77 -38.22
CA VAL A 32 0.20 25.38 -37.11
C VAL A 32 0.33 26.91 -37.03
N SER A 33 1.20 27.50 -37.84
CA SER A 33 1.34 28.95 -38.06
C SER A 33 0.37 29.47 -39.13
N SER A 34 -0.08 28.61 -40.04
CA SER A 34 -1.03 28.89 -41.10
C SER A 34 -2.46 28.53 -40.65
N GLN A 35 -3.29 29.54 -40.42
CA GLN A 35 -4.67 29.32 -39.98
C GLN A 35 -5.49 28.56 -41.03
N GLU A 36 -5.23 28.79 -42.31
CA GLU A 36 -5.97 28.15 -43.39
C GLU A 36 -5.57 26.67 -43.55
N GLU A 37 -4.29 26.33 -43.38
CA GLU A 37 -3.87 24.93 -43.34
C GLU A 37 -4.45 24.21 -42.14
N CYS A 38 -4.45 24.83 -40.95
CA CYS A 38 -5.11 24.28 -39.78
C CYS A 38 -6.59 23.99 -40.04
N ARG A 39 -7.32 24.92 -40.66
CA ARG A 39 -8.74 24.73 -41.01
C ARG A 39 -8.93 23.58 -41.99
N ARG A 40 -8.13 23.54 -43.06
CA ARG A 40 -8.19 22.48 -44.08
C ARG A 40 -7.91 21.11 -43.48
N TRP A 41 -6.89 21.03 -42.63
CA TRP A 41 -6.54 19.81 -41.92
C TRP A 41 -7.63 19.39 -40.94
N LEU A 42 -8.17 20.31 -40.14
CA LEU A 42 -9.30 20.02 -39.24
C LEU A 42 -10.51 19.50 -40.04
N ALA A 43 -10.84 20.10 -41.17
CA ALA A 43 -11.92 19.65 -42.05
C ALA A 43 -11.66 18.25 -42.62
N HIS A 44 -10.42 17.95 -43.03
CA HIS A 44 -10.02 16.62 -43.49
C HIS A 44 -10.15 15.57 -42.39
N VAL A 45 -9.65 15.86 -41.19
CA VAL A 45 -9.79 14.98 -40.02
C VAL A 45 -11.27 14.78 -39.64
N TRP A 46 -12.09 15.82 -39.79
CA TRP A 46 -13.52 15.76 -39.50
C TRP A 46 -14.36 14.97 -40.53
N ALA A 47 -13.76 14.55 -41.64
CA ALA A 47 -14.42 13.66 -42.61
C ALA A 47 -14.34 12.18 -42.19
N ASP A 48 -13.58 11.84 -41.15
CA ASP A 48 -13.51 10.49 -40.60
C ASP A 48 -14.52 10.29 -39.46
N ASP A 49 -15.65 9.68 -39.80
CA ASP A 49 -16.75 9.45 -38.86
C ASP A 49 -16.34 8.65 -37.61
N ALA A 50 -15.44 7.67 -37.74
CA ALA A 50 -15.02 6.82 -36.62
C ALA A 50 -14.21 7.64 -35.60
N LEU A 51 -13.29 8.47 -36.10
CA LEU A 51 -12.49 9.36 -35.26
C LEU A 51 -13.34 10.49 -34.65
N VAL A 52 -14.22 11.10 -35.44
CA VAL A 52 -15.12 12.16 -34.96
C VAL A 52 -16.06 11.62 -33.89
N ALA A 53 -16.60 10.42 -34.06
CA ALA A 53 -17.42 9.76 -33.03
C ALA A 53 -16.64 9.59 -31.71
N ALA A 54 -15.37 9.15 -31.78
CA ALA A 54 -14.50 9.03 -30.61
C ALA A 54 -14.19 10.39 -29.95
N LEU A 55 -13.94 11.43 -30.75
CA LEU A 55 -13.70 12.80 -30.29
C LEU A 55 -14.94 13.42 -29.62
N ARG A 56 -16.13 13.25 -30.22
CA ARG A 56 -17.40 13.70 -29.66
C ARG A 56 -17.66 13.04 -28.31
N ALA A 57 -17.39 11.74 -28.20
CA ALA A 57 -17.52 10.98 -26.96
C ALA A 57 -16.53 11.44 -25.85
N ALA A 58 -15.26 11.67 -26.20
CA ALA A 58 -14.24 12.02 -25.21
C ALA A 58 -14.19 13.51 -24.83
N SER A 59 -14.57 14.40 -25.76
CA SER A 59 -14.45 15.84 -25.60
C SER A 59 -15.52 16.60 -26.40
N PRO A 60 -16.79 16.59 -25.96
CA PRO A 60 -17.90 17.24 -26.68
C PRO A 60 -17.65 18.74 -26.94
N ARG A 61 -17.10 19.47 -25.95
CA ARG A 61 -16.78 20.90 -26.07
C ARG A 61 -15.74 21.20 -27.15
N LEU A 62 -14.71 20.35 -27.27
CA LEU A 62 -13.71 20.48 -28.33
C LEU A 62 -14.36 20.21 -29.69
N SER A 63 -15.21 19.20 -29.77
CA SER A 63 -15.86 18.79 -31.02
C SER A 63 -16.76 19.89 -31.58
N VAL A 64 -17.65 20.46 -30.76
CA VAL A 64 -18.47 21.62 -31.13
C VAL A 64 -17.61 22.81 -31.56
N PHE A 65 -16.48 23.03 -30.88
CA PHE A 65 -15.59 24.13 -31.24
C PHE A 65 -14.90 23.91 -32.59
N VAL A 66 -14.49 22.68 -32.91
CA VAL A 66 -13.90 22.34 -34.22
C VAL A 66 -14.95 22.41 -35.32
N GLU A 67 -16.19 21.96 -35.08
CA GLU A 67 -17.29 22.06 -36.04
C GLU A 67 -17.56 23.52 -36.44
N ARG A 68 -17.51 24.45 -35.49
CA ARG A 68 -17.59 25.90 -35.80
C ARG A 68 -16.41 26.39 -36.64
N ILE A 69 -15.19 25.92 -36.36
CA ILE A 69 -13.99 26.27 -37.15
C ILE A 69 -14.13 25.77 -38.59
N VAL A 70 -14.60 24.53 -38.78
CA VAL A 70 -14.78 23.88 -40.08
C VAL A 70 -15.93 24.52 -40.86
N GLY A 71 -17.07 24.78 -40.20
CA GLY A 71 -18.23 25.45 -40.78
C GLY A 71 -18.06 26.95 -41.02
N ARG A 72 -16.89 27.52 -40.66
CA ARG A 72 -16.59 28.97 -40.71
C ARG A 72 -17.61 29.82 -39.93
N GLU A 73 -18.17 29.25 -38.86
CA GLU A 73 -19.11 29.91 -37.98
C GLU A 73 -18.35 30.78 -36.95
N GLY A 74 -18.46 32.09 -37.12
CA GLY A 74 -17.66 33.06 -36.38
C GLY A 74 -16.20 33.10 -36.85
N SER A 75 -15.48 34.15 -36.46
CA SER A 75 -14.06 34.34 -36.79
C SER A 75 -13.17 34.07 -35.58
N PRO A 76 -12.99 32.80 -35.14
CA PRO A 76 -12.13 32.50 -34.00
C PRO A 76 -10.69 32.94 -34.29
N GLY A 77 -10.10 33.64 -33.33
CA GLY A 77 -8.74 34.18 -33.47
C GLY A 77 -7.67 33.09 -33.65
N PRO A 78 -6.51 33.42 -34.26
CA PRO A 78 -5.48 32.43 -34.64
C PRO A 78 -5.02 31.51 -33.51
N LYS A 79 -4.81 32.06 -32.31
CA LYS A 79 -4.39 31.28 -31.12
C LYS A 79 -5.36 30.16 -30.76
N ARG A 80 -6.67 30.37 -30.92
CA ARG A 80 -7.70 29.37 -30.59
C ARG A 80 -7.76 28.26 -31.63
N VAL A 81 -7.57 28.60 -32.91
CA VAL A 81 -7.47 27.59 -33.99
C VAL A 81 -6.26 26.70 -33.74
N THR A 82 -5.08 27.27 -33.48
CA THR A 82 -3.89 26.47 -33.15
C THR A 82 -4.11 25.57 -31.94
N ALA A 83 -4.73 26.07 -30.87
CA ALA A 83 -5.01 25.27 -29.68
C ALA A 83 -5.95 24.08 -29.97
N ALA A 84 -6.97 24.28 -30.82
CA ALA A 84 -7.86 23.22 -31.27
C ALA A 84 -7.08 22.19 -32.12
N THR A 85 -6.28 22.63 -33.08
CA THR A 85 -5.43 21.77 -33.92
C THR A 85 -4.51 20.89 -33.07
N LEU A 86 -3.77 21.47 -32.11
CA LEU A 86 -2.89 20.71 -31.23
C LEU A 86 -3.65 19.71 -30.35
N SER A 87 -4.86 20.07 -29.91
CA SER A 87 -5.71 19.19 -29.11
C SER A 87 -6.20 17.99 -29.94
N VAL A 88 -6.68 18.23 -31.17
CA VAL A 88 -7.12 17.17 -32.10
C VAL A 88 -5.94 16.28 -32.49
N ALA A 89 -4.77 16.85 -32.76
CA ALA A 89 -3.55 16.09 -33.04
C ALA A 89 -3.17 15.18 -31.88
N SER A 90 -3.27 15.65 -30.63
CA SER A 90 -3.00 14.83 -29.45
C SER A 90 -3.96 13.63 -29.34
N TYR A 91 -5.24 13.80 -29.70
CA TYR A 91 -6.20 12.69 -29.76
C TYR A 91 -5.93 11.72 -30.91
N LEU A 92 -5.52 12.21 -32.07
CA LEU A 92 -5.10 11.38 -33.20
C LEU A 92 -3.90 10.50 -32.84
N LEU A 93 -2.86 11.10 -32.25
CA LEU A 93 -1.68 10.37 -31.78
C LEU A 93 -2.08 9.31 -30.75
N ARG A 94 -2.94 9.68 -29.78
CA ARG A 94 -3.49 8.73 -28.81
C ARG A 94 -4.19 7.55 -29.50
N ALA A 95 -5.04 7.83 -30.49
CA ALA A 95 -5.87 6.83 -31.16
C ALA A 95 -5.03 5.76 -31.87
N ALA A 96 -3.85 6.13 -32.36
CA ALA A 96 -2.96 5.23 -33.09
C ALA A 96 -1.96 4.49 -32.18
N SER A 97 -1.49 5.11 -31.10
CA SER A 97 -0.35 4.59 -30.34
C SER A 97 -0.63 4.12 -28.92
N ARG A 98 -1.79 4.47 -28.33
CA ARG A 98 -2.08 4.20 -26.91
C ARG A 98 -3.14 3.11 -26.71
N PRO A 99 -2.78 1.93 -26.17
CA PRO A 99 -3.74 0.83 -25.93
C PRO A 99 -4.58 1.00 -24.66
N THR A 100 -4.38 2.07 -23.86
CA THR A 100 -5.11 2.30 -22.61
C THR A 100 -6.60 2.58 -22.90
N PRO A 101 -7.54 1.70 -22.49
CA PRO A 101 -8.96 1.83 -22.84
C PRO A 101 -9.56 3.13 -22.34
N PHE A 102 -10.13 3.89 -23.28
CA PHE A 102 -10.68 5.23 -23.04
C PHE A 102 -11.67 5.58 -24.14
N GLY A 103 -12.95 5.62 -23.79
CA GLY A 103 -14.02 5.91 -24.74
C GLY A 103 -13.96 4.94 -25.92
N LEU A 104 -13.98 5.50 -27.13
CA LEU A 104 -13.97 4.74 -28.38
C LEU A 104 -12.56 4.62 -29.01
N PHE A 105 -11.51 5.16 -28.37
CA PHE A 105 -10.15 5.13 -28.93
C PHE A 105 -9.44 3.80 -28.74
N ALA A 106 -9.71 3.13 -27.62
CA ALA A 106 -9.13 1.86 -27.27
C ALA A 106 -10.10 1.07 -26.41
N GLY A 107 -10.12 -0.23 -26.58
CA GLY A 107 -11.05 -1.15 -25.92
C GLY A 107 -10.38 -2.38 -25.37
N VAL A 108 -11.22 -3.32 -24.93
CA VAL A 108 -10.79 -4.59 -24.35
C VAL A 108 -11.46 -5.79 -25.02
N ALA A 109 -10.76 -6.92 -25.04
CA ALA A 109 -11.29 -8.23 -25.38
C ALA A 109 -10.61 -9.29 -24.52
N LEU A 110 -11.20 -10.48 -24.44
CA LEU A 110 -10.50 -11.64 -23.90
C LEU A 110 -9.47 -12.12 -24.94
N ALA A 111 -8.31 -12.55 -24.45
CA ALA A 111 -7.30 -13.25 -25.23
C ALA A 111 -7.08 -14.66 -24.66
N GLU A 112 -6.58 -15.57 -25.49
CA GLU A 112 -6.43 -16.98 -25.15
C GLU A 112 -4.98 -17.45 -25.27
N CYS A 113 -4.63 -18.52 -24.56
CA CYS A 113 -3.37 -19.20 -24.76
C CYS A 113 -3.53 -20.26 -25.87
N GLY A 114 -2.76 -20.13 -26.96
CA GLY A 114 -2.87 -21.02 -28.12
C GLY A 114 -1.88 -20.65 -29.22
N PRO A 115 -2.00 -21.21 -30.44
CA PRO A 115 -1.25 -20.74 -31.60
C PRO A 115 -1.42 -19.23 -31.78
N ILE A 116 -0.37 -18.53 -32.22
CA ILE A 116 -0.47 -17.08 -32.42
C ILE A 116 -1.54 -16.77 -33.47
N ALA A 117 -2.50 -15.91 -33.10
CA ALA A 117 -3.50 -15.39 -34.01
C ALA A 117 -3.93 -13.99 -33.56
N ALA A 118 -4.27 -13.16 -34.53
CA ALA A 118 -4.87 -11.85 -34.29
C ALA A 118 -5.83 -11.50 -35.41
N GLU A 119 -7.13 -11.51 -35.10
CA GLU A 119 -8.23 -11.15 -35.98
C GLU A 119 -9.02 -10.01 -35.35
N PHE A 120 -9.29 -8.96 -36.13
CA PHE A 120 -10.08 -7.81 -35.71
C PHE A 120 -11.18 -7.59 -36.75
N GLY A 121 -12.43 -7.57 -36.30
CA GLY A 121 -13.54 -7.08 -37.10
C GLY A 121 -13.80 -5.60 -36.87
N THR A 122 -14.94 -5.13 -37.33
CA THR A 122 -15.38 -3.72 -37.23
C THR A 122 -16.47 -3.50 -36.19
N ASP A 123 -17.05 -4.58 -35.66
CA ASP A 123 -18.27 -4.54 -34.87
C ASP A 123 -17.96 -4.35 -33.38
N HIS A 124 -17.10 -3.37 -33.09
CA HIS A 124 -16.73 -3.02 -31.72
C HIS A 124 -17.96 -2.49 -30.97
N GLN A 125 -18.24 -3.05 -29.79
CA GLN A 125 -19.44 -2.71 -29.01
C GLN A 125 -19.09 -1.71 -27.90
N PRO A 126 -19.54 -0.44 -27.99
CA PRO A 126 -19.39 0.50 -26.89
C PRO A 126 -20.40 0.21 -25.78
N VAL A 127 -19.92 0.21 -24.54
CA VAL A 127 -20.72 0.07 -23.33
C VAL A 127 -20.77 1.42 -22.63
N ALA A 128 -21.92 2.07 -22.70
CA ALA A 128 -22.21 3.36 -22.11
C ALA A 128 -22.81 3.24 -20.71
N ARG A 129 -22.42 4.17 -19.85
CA ARG A 129 -22.97 4.36 -18.51
C ARG A 129 -22.95 5.84 -18.13
N PRO A 130 -23.77 6.28 -17.17
CA PRO A 130 -23.69 7.64 -16.65
C PRO A 130 -22.32 7.90 -16.03
N ASP A 131 -21.75 9.08 -16.28
CA ASP A 131 -20.52 9.53 -15.64
C ASP A 131 -20.77 9.75 -14.14
N THR A 132 -19.88 9.22 -13.30
CA THR A 132 -20.10 9.24 -11.85
C THR A 132 -20.03 10.64 -11.22
N LEU A 133 -19.43 11.65 -11.88
CA LEU A 133 -19.55 13.03 -11.42
C LEU A 133 -20.97 13.59 -11.63
N TRP A 134 -21.59 13.25 -12.75
CA TRP A 134 -22.99 13.65 -13.00
C TRP A 134 -23.93 12.92 -12.03
N VAL A 135 -23.71 11.62 -11.80
CA VAL A 135 -24.50 10.84 -10.83
C VAL A 135 -24.37 11.41 -9.42
N ASP A 136 -23.18 11.83 -9.01
CA ASP A 136 -22.94 12.45 -7.71
C ASP A 136 -23.71 13.77 -7.55
N HIS A 137 -23.78 14.62 -8.59
CA HIS A 137 -24.62 15.83 -8.56
C HIS A 137 -26.11 15.49 -8.43
N VAL A 138 -26.62 14.54 -9.21
CA VAL A 138 -28.03 14.11 -9.11
C VAL A 138 -28.34 13.54 -7.72
N ARG A 139 -27.46 12.70 -7.18
CA ARG A 139 -27.60 12.14 -5.84
C ARG A 139 -27.66 13.23 -4.78
N ARG A 140 -26.73 14.20 -4.80
CA ARG A 140 -26.71 15.32 -3.83
C ARG A 140 -27.98 16.15 -3.89
N ASP A 141 -28.49 16.42 -5.08
CA ASP A 141 -29.74 17.16 -5.26
C ASP A 141 -30.92 16.37 -4.69
N LEU A 142 -31.02 15.07 -5.01
CA LEU A 142 -32.08 14.19 -4.51
C LEU A 142 -32.05 14.05 -2.99
N GLN A 143 -30.89 13.75 -2.38
CA GLN A 143 -30.80 13.52 -0.93
C GLN A 143 -31.10 14.77 -0.10
N ALA A 144 -30.98 15.97 -0.68
CA ALA A 144 -31.30 17.22 0.01
C ALA A 144 -32.80 17.55 0.02
N ARG A 145 -33.63 16.82 -0.75
CA ARG A 145 -35.06 17.12 -0.90
C ARG A 145 -35.85 16.75 0.37
N PRO A 146 -36.80 17.58 0.81
CA PRO A 146 -37.56 17.34 2.04
C PRO A 146 -38.40 16.05 2.05
N ASP A 147 -38.81 15.56 0.89
CA ASP A 147 -39.61 14.33 0.71
C ASP A 147 -38.74 13.09 0.49
N VAL A 148 -37.48 13.26 0.07
CA VAL A 148 -36.53 12.14 -0.12
C VAL A 148 -35.77 11.83 1.15
N LEU A 149 -35.25 12.85 1.85
CA LEU A 149 -34.44 12.66 3.05
C LEU A 149 -35.10 11.74 4.11
N PRO A 150 -36.42 11.84 4.39
CA PRO A 150 -37.07 11.02 5.42
C PRO A 150 -37.04 9.50 5.15
N VAL A 151 -36.97 9.10 3.87
CA VAL A 151 -36.99 7.68 3.47
C VAL A 151 -35.60 7.07 3.32
N LEU A 152 -34.53 7.88 3.41
CA LEU A 152 -33.16 7.36 3.36
C LEU A 152 -32.74 6.77 4.70
N SER A 153 -32.02 5.65 4.68
CA SER A 153 -31.15 5.29 5.81
C SER A 153 -29.89 6.17 5.81
N LEU A 154 -29.50 6.68 6.98
CA LEU A 154 -28.38 7.57 7.25
C LEU A 154 -27.48 6.96 8.32
N GLN A 155 -26.17 7.17 8.22
CA GLN A 155 -25.20 6.71 9.21
C GLN A 155 -24.02 7.66 9.29
N VAL A 156 -23.37 7.75 10.45
CA VAL A 156 -22.04 8.36 10.58
C VAL A 156 -21.08 7.69 9.58
N ASN A 157 -20.43 8.52 8.78
CA ASN A 157 -19.47 8.05 7.78
C ASN A 157 -18.30 7.36 8.48
N THR A 158 -17.94 6.15 8.05
CA THR A 158 -16.81 5.40 8.61
C THR A 158 -15.47 6.11 8.44
N LEU A 159 -15.36 7.08 7.53
CA LEU A 159 -14.18 7.95 7.37
C LEU A 159 -14.17 9.16 8.32
N ALA A 160 -15.32 9.50 8.93
CA ALA A 160 -15.38 10.55 9.93
C ALA A 160 -14.71 10.09 11.23
N PHE A 161 -14.12 11.02 11.96
CA PHE A 161 -13.47 10.76 13.25
C PHE A 161 -13.73 11.92 14.22
N ARG A 162 -13.85 11.60 15.51
CA ARG A 162 -13.99 12.60 16.56
C ARG A 162 -12.62 12.94 17.15
N ARG A 163 -12.38 14.22 17.43
CA ARG A 163 -11.19 14.71 18.13
C ARG A 163 -11.62 15.75 19.17
N GLY A 164 -11.62 15.36 20.44
CA GLY A 164 -12.17 16.19 21.52
C GLY A 164 -13.62 16.58 21.22
N ASP A 165 -13.89 17.88 21.22
CA ASP A 165 -15.20 18.47 20.94
C ASP A 165 -15.37 18.84 19.45
N SER A 166 -14.71 18.12 18.54
CA SER A 166 -14.83 18.34 17.09
C SER A 166 -14.96 17.03 16.33
N ILE A 167 -15.67 17.07 15.21
CA ILE A 167 -15.72 16.00 14.22
C ILE A 167 -14.88 16.42 13.01
N GLY A 168 -14.17 15.47 12.42
CA GLY A 168 -13.38 15.66 11.21
C GLY A 168 -13.67 14.59 10.17
N SER A 169 -13.50 14.94 8.89
CA SER A 169 -13.56 13.99 7.77
C SER A 169 -12.49 14.32 6.73
N PRO A 170 -11.71 13.33 6.25
CA PRO A 170 -10.63 13.56 5.28
C PRO A 170 -11.17 13.98 3.92
N ARG A 171 -10.56 15.00 3.31
CA ARG A 171 -10.91 15.51 1.98
C ARG A 171 -9.76 15.35 1.00
N ALA A 172 -10.10 15.43 -0.28
CA ALA A 172 -9.12 15.42 -1.37
C ALA A 172 -7.98 16.42 -1.14
N GLY A 173 -6.74 15.96 -1.42
CA GLY A 173 -5.51 16.75 -1.29
C GLY A 173 -4.97 16.85 0.14
N GLY A 174 -5.34 15.94 1.04
CA GLY A 174 -4.88 15.95 2.44
C GLY A 174 -5.51 17.07 3.28
N ARG A 175 -6.64 17.63 2.82
CA ARG A 175 -7.41 18.62 3.58
C ARG A 175 -8.32 17.90 4.58
N LEU A 176 -8.76 18.61 5.61
CA LEU A 176 -9.69 18.11 6.60
C LEU A 176 -10.91 19.04 6.64
N ALA A 177 -12.11 18.48 6.49
CA ALA A 177 -13.32 19.16 6.94
C ALA A 177 -13.43 18.94 8.46
N ALA A 178 -13.64 20.00 9.23
CA ALA A 178 -13.77 19.90 10.67
C ALA A 178 -14.80 20.89 11.21
N ALA A 179 -15.57 20.47 12.20
CA ALA A 179 -16.56 21.30 12.87
C ALA A 179 -16.62 20.99 14.38
N PRO A 180 -16.84 22.01 15.24
CA PRO A 180 -17.09 21.78 16.65
C PRO A 180 -18.43 21.05 16.85
N ILE A 181 -18.45 20.10 17.78
CA ILE A 181 -19.64 19.34 18.15
C ILE A 181 -20.46 20.16 19.14
N ASN A 182 -21.52 20.80 18.63
CA ASN A 182 -22.55 21.42 19.45
C ASN A 182 -23.64 20.41 19.81
N ARG A 183 -24.57 20.77 20.71
CA ARG A 183 -25.63 19.86 21.20
C ARG A 183 -26.48 19.24 20.06
N PRO A 184 -26.96 19.98 19.04
CA PRO A 184 -27.68 19.37 17.91
C PRO A 184 -26.83 18.36 17.13
N LEU A 185 -25.57 18.70 16.83
CA LEU A 185 -24.68 17.80 16.09
C LEU A 185 -24.33 16.55 16.90
N ALA A 186 -24.12 16.68 18.22
CA ALA A 186 -23.91 15.52 19.10
C ALA A 186 -25.09 14.55 19.03
N ARG A 187 -26.33 15.05 19.16
CA ARG A 187 -27.54 14.22 19.07
C ARG A 187 -27.69 13.54 17.70
N LEU A 188 -27.34 14.24 16.63
CA LEU A 188 -27.30 13.66 15.28
C LEU A 188 -26.30 12.51 15.19
N LEU A 189 -25.07 12.72 15.66
CA LEU A 189 -23.99 11.73 15.56
C LEU A 189 -24.28 10.51 16.44
N ASP A 190 -24.80 10.71 17.65
CA ASP A 190 -25.14 9.63 18.58
C ASP A 190 -26.29 8.76 18.00
N ALA A 191 -27.33 9.39 17.45
CA ALA A 191 -28.47 8.67 16.87
C ALA A 191 -28.12 7.95 15.56
N ALA A 192 -27.17 8.47 14.78
CA ALA A 192 -26.72 7.90 13.52
C ALA A 192 -25.45 7.03 13.64
N ALA A 193 -25.04 6.65 14.85
CA ALA A 193 -23.91 5.73 15.05
C ALA A 193 -24.14 4.38 14.34
N GLU A 194 -25.38 3.90 14.43
CA GLU A 194 -25.92 2.81 13.61
C GLU A 194 -26.83 3.38 12.52
N PRO A 195 -27.11 2.62 11.43
CA PRO A 195 -28.01 3.06 10.38
C PRO A 195 -29.40 3.44 10.95
N ILE A 196 -29.84 4.68 10.70
CA ILE A 196 -31.11 5.23 11.17
C ILE A 196 -31.91 5.79 9.98
N ALA A 197 -33.24 5.62 9.99
CA ALA A 197 -34.08 6.22 8.97
C ALA A 197 -34.10 7.76 9.11
N GLY A 198 -34.13 8.46 7.99
CA GLY A 198 -34.05 9.92 7.96
C GLY A 198 -35.20 10.60 8.70
N HIS A 199 -36.40 10.02 8.65
CA HIS A 199 -37.56 10.54 9.40
C HIS A 199 -37.33 10.49 10.92
N ASP A 200 -36.77 9.39 11.43
CA ASP A 200 -36.44 9.23 12.84
C ASP A 200 -35.33 10.19 13.28
N LEU A 201 -34.29 10.35 12.44
CA LEU A 201 -33.21 11.30 12.73
C LEU A 201 -33.70 12.75 12.79
N LEU A 202 -34.62 13.13 11.89
CA LEU A 202 -35.26 14.45 11.93
C LEU A 202 -36.07 14.63 13.21
N HIS A 203 -36.85 13.62 13.62
CA HIS A 203 -37.62 13.65 14.86
C HIS A 203 -36.72 13.82 16.09
N VAL A 204 -35.59 13.10 16.17
CA VAL A 204 -34.60 13.24 17.25
C VAL A 204 -34.07 14.67 17.38
N LEU A 205 -33.88 15.36 16.25
CA LEU A 205 -33.40 16.75 16.23
C LEU A 205 -34.49 17.76 16.58
N GLU A 206 -35.73 17.49 16.21
CA GLU A 206 -36.89 18.29 16.61
C GLU A 206 -37.15 18.19 18.12
N GLU A 207 -37.09 16.97 18.69
CA GLU A 207 -37.16 16.76 20.15
C GLU A 207 -36.00 17.43 20.90
N ALA A 208 -34.84 17.58 20.25
CA ALA A 208 -33.70 18.33 20.81
C ALA A 208 -33.90 19.86 20.77
N GLY A 209 -35.04 20.34 20.24
CA GLY A 209 -35.44 21.76 20.21
C GLY A 209 -35.22 22.45 18.87
N GLY A 210 -34.88 21.73 17.80
CA GLY A 210 -34.76 22.27 16.45
C GLY A 210 -36.11 22.41 15.75
N THR A 211 -36.25 23.39 14.84
CA THR A 211 -37.39 23.40 13.91
C THR A 211 -37.18 22.36 12.79
N PRO A 212 -38.23 21.88 12.10
CA PRO A 212 -38.08 20.92 11.01
C PRO A 212 -37.08 21.36 9.93
N GLU A 213 -37.06 22.66 9.60
CA GLU A 213 -36.13 23.22 8.62
C GLU A 213 -34.67 23.29 9.15
N GLN A 214 -34.48 23.53 10.46
CA GLN A 214 -33.16 23.48 11.08
C GLN A 214 -32.62 22.06 11.15
N ALA A 215 -33.46 21.09 11.54
CA ALA A 215 -33.12 19.68 11.57
C ALA A 215 -32.67 19.19 10.19
N ARG A 216 -33.48 19.45 9.16
CA ARG A 216 -33.16 19.11 7.76
C ARG A 216 -31.86 19.75 7.31
N ARG A 217 -31.67 21.05 7.56
CA ARG A 217 -30.44 21.76 7.17
C ARG A 217 -29.19 21.17 7.82
N LEU A 218 -29.26 20.80 9.09
CA LEU A 218 -28.15 20.18 9.81
C LEU A 218 -27.78 18.82 9.20
N VAL A 219 -28.78 17.98 8.91
CA VAL A 219 -28.55 16.66 8.27
C VAL A 219 -27.95 16.82 6.87
N VAL A 220 -28.48 17.73 6.05
CA VAL A 220 -27.95 18.01 4.71
C VAL A 220 -26.51 18.52 4.78
N GLN A 221 -26.22 19.45 5.68
CA GLN A 221 -24.85 19.95 5.88
C GLN A 221 -23.91 18.83 6.34
N ALA A 222 -24.36 17.93 7.22
CA ALA A 222 -23.55 16.80 7.67
C ALA A 222 -23.27 15.79 6.53
N LEU A 223 -24.18 15.62 5.58
CA LEU A 223 -23.95 14.84 4.35
C LEU A 223 -22.98 15.54 3.39
N GLU A 224 -23.10 16.86 3.20
CA GLU A 224 -22.18 17.65 2.37
C GLU A 224 -20.75 17.67 2.95
N GLU A 225 -20.65 17.70 4.28
CA GLU A 225 -19.39 17.64 5.02
C GLU A 225 -18.82 16.21 5.18
N GLU A 226 -19.52 15.21 4.63
CA GLU A 226 -19.16 13.78 4.70
C GLU A 226 -19.00 13.27 6.14
N TYR A 227 -19.68 13.90 7.10
CA TYR A 227 -19.83 13.38 8.48
C TYR A 227 -20.88 12.26 8.52
N LEU A 228 -21.91 12.39 7.69
CA LEU A 228 -22.87 11.33 7.42
C LEU A 228 -22.67 10.76 6.01
N THR A 229 -23.10 9.51 5.85
CA THR A 229 -23.35 8.85 4.56
C THR A 229 -24.83 8.46 4.50
N SER A 230 -25.33 8.20 3.29
CA SER A 230 -26.71 7.79 3.07
C SER A 230 -26.80 6.57 2.15
N SER A 231 -27.85 5.79 2.35
CA SER A 231 -28.24 4.65 1.49
C SER A 231 -28.45 5.01 0.01
N LEU A 232 -28.56 6.30 -0.35
CA LEU A 232 -28.65 6.75 -1.73
C LEU A 232 -27.30 6.68 -2.47
N GLU A 233 -26.18 6.71 -1.73
CA GLU A 233 -24.85 6.54 -2.29
C GLU A 233 -24.58 5.07 -2.60
N ALA A 234 -24.48 4.73 -3.89
CA ALA A 234 -24.29 3.36 -4.33
C ALA A 234 -22.90 2.81 -3.92
N PRO A 235 -22.83 1.71 -3.15
CA PRO A 235 -21.56 1.06 -2.79
C PRO A 235 -20.67 0.83 -4.01
N MET A 236 -19.34 0.82 -3.85
CA MET A 236 -18.43 0.66 -5.00
C MET A 236 -18.49 -0.74 -5.63
N THR A 237 -19.11 -1.69 -4.94
CA THR A 237 -19.48 -3.00 -5.51
C THR A 237 -20.70 -2.97 -6.43
N VAL A 238 -21.43 -1.86 -6.50
CA VAL A 238 -22.56 -1.70 -7.41
C VAL A 238 -22.07 -1.06 -8.72
N PRO A 239 -22.11 -1.78 -9.85
CA PRO A 239 -21.60 -1.28 -11.14
C PRO A 239 -22.49 -0.17 -11.74
N TYR A 240 -23.80 -0.18 -11.43
CA TYR A 240 -24.79 0.74 -12.01
C TYR A 240 -25.40 1.65 -10.92
N PRO A 241 -24.79 2.81 -10.62
CA PRO A 241 -25.21 3.67 -9.50
C PRO A 241 -26.55 4.38 -9.73
N VAL A 242 -26.95 4.70 -10.97
CA VAL A 242 -28.30 5.22 -11.24
C VAL A 242 -29.38 4.18 -10.95
N GLY A 243 -29.13 2.92 -11.30
CA GLY A 243 -30.03 1.82 -10.94
C GLY A 243 -30.15 1.62 -9.43
N HIS A 244 -29.10 1.95 -8.66
CA HIS A 244 -29.16 1.96 -7.20
C HIS A 244 -30.11 3.04 -6.68
N ILE A 245 -29.96 4.30 -7.16
CA ILE A 245 -30.86 5.40 -6.81
C ILE A 245 -32.32 5.02 -7.04
N LEU A 246 -32.63 4.46 -8.22
CA LEU A 246 -33.98 4.01 -8.56
C LEU A 246 -34.48 2.91 -7.61
N ARG A 247 -33.66 1.87 -7.34
CA ARG A 247 -34.04 0.80 -6.40
C ARG A 247 -34.28 1.31 -4.99
N THR A 248 -33.55 2.33 -4.55
CA THR A 248 -33.71 2.92 -3.22
C THR A 248 -34.99 3.75 -3.12
N LEU A 249 -35.37 4.50 -4.16
CA LEU A 249 -36.44 5.50 -4.07
C LEU A 249 -37.79 5.06 -4.64
N LEU A 250 -37.83 4.19 -5.65
CA LEU A 250 -39.08 3.71 -6.25
C LEU A 250 -40.03 3.00 -5.25
N PRO A 251 -39.55 2.22 -4.25
CA PRO A 251 -40.44 1.65 -3.24
C PRO A 251 -41.20 2.68 -2.39
N HIS A 252 -40.81 3.95 -2.46
CA HIS A 252 -41.40 5.06 -1.70
C HIS A 252 -42.15 6.06 -2.58
N GLU A 253 -42.43 5.74 -3.85
CA GLU A 253 -43.04 6.66 -4.82
C GLU A 253 -44.31 7.35 -4.28
N ASP A 254 -45.17 6.63 -3.55
CA ASP A 254 -46.43 7.14 -2.98
C ASP A 254 -46.27 8.29 -1.98
N VAL A 255 -45.10 8.43 -1.35
CA VAL A 255 -44.80 9.48 -0.37
C VAL A 255 -43.88 10.58 -0.92
N LEU A 256 -43.37 10.41 -2.15
CA LEU A 256 -42.53 11.39 -2.83
C LEU A 256 -43.40 12.47 -3.48
N LYS A 257 -42.83 13.67 -3.61
CA LYS A 257 -43.49 14.76 -4.33
C LYS A 257 -43.52 14.47 -5.84
N PRO A 258 -44.53 14.96 -6.58
CA PRO A 258 -44.63 14.75 -8.03
C PRO A 258 -43.36 15.16 -8.80
N GLU A 259 -42.69 16.24 -8.40
CA GLU A 259 -41.46 16.68 -9.07
C GLU A 259 -40.28 15.74 -8.80
N THR A 260 -40.28 15.02 -7.68
CA THR A 260 -39.28 13.98 -7.37
C THR A 260 -39.54 12.74 -8.22
N VAL A 261 -40.80 12.32 -8.32
CA VAL A 261 -41.20 11.18 -9.16
C VAL A 261 -40.84 11.45 -10.63
N GLU A 262 -41.07 12.67 -11.12
CA GLU A 262 -40.65 13.05 -12.48
C GLU A 262 -39.12 12.93 -12.69
N ILE A 263 -38.31 13.28 -11.68
CA ILE A 263 -36.86 13.06 -11.72
C ILE A 263 -36.54 11.56 -11.81
N LEU A 264 -37.21 10.71 -11.03
CA LEU A 264 -37.01 9.26 -11.07
C LEU A 264 -37.42 8.67 -12.43
N ASP A 265 -38.52 9.14 -13.01
CA ASP A 265 -38.95 8.75 -14.36
C ASP A 265 -37.91 9.14 -15.41
N GLN A 266 -37.35 10.36 -15.34
CA GLN A 266 -36.27 10.77 -16.24
C GLN A 266 -35.02 9.90 -16.05
N LEU A 267 -34.67 9.53 -14.82
CA LEU A 267 -33.57 8.60 -14.55
C LEU A 267 -33.84 7.20 -15.12
N GLY A 268 -35.07 6.70 -15.01
CA GLY A 268 -35.51 5.45 -15.63
C GLY A 268 -35.39 5.49 -17.16
N MET A 269 -35.81 6.59 -17.78
CA MET A 269 -35.67 6.80 -19.23
C MET A 269 -34.22 6.91 -19.67
N ILE A 270 -33.35 7.57 -18.89
CA ILE A 270 -31.90 7.61 -19.13
C ILE A 270 -31.32 6.19 -19.07
N ALA A 271 -31.66 5.41 -18.05
CA ALA A 271 -31.20 4.03 -17.90
C ALA A 271 -31.66 3.15 -19.07
N LEU A 272 -32.92 3.28 -19.50
CA LEU A 272 -33.47 2.57 -20.66
C LEU A 272 -32.73 2.93 -21.95
N HIS A 273 -32.52 4.22 -22.25
CA HIS A 273 -31.80 4.63 -23.45
C HIS A 273 -30.34 4.15 -23.46
N LEU A 274 -29.68 4.06 -22.31
CA LEU A 274 -28.33 3.49 -22.19
C LEU A 274 -28.32 1.96 -22.37
N ALA A 275 -29.34 1.25 -21.88
CA ALA A 275 -29.50 -0.17 -22.14
C ALA A 275 -29.69 -0.44 -23.64
N LEU A 276 -30.61 0.30 -24.28
CA LEU A 276 -30.84 0.24 -25.74
C LEU A 276 -29.57 0.59 -26.52
N HIS A 277 -28.81 1.61 -26.10
CA HIS A 277 -27.50 1.90 -26.68
C HIS A 277 -26.56 0.69 -26.61
N ASN A 278 -26.48 0.03 -25.45
CA ASN A 278 -25.53 -1.06 -25.23
C ASN A 278 -25.90 -2.33 -26.01
N GLU A 279 -27.14 -2.46 -26.47
CA GLU A 279 -27.62 -3.55 -27.33
C GLU A 279 -27.70 -3.17 -28.81
N ALA A 280 -27.70 -1.87 -29.14
CA ALA A 280 -27.82 -1.39 -30.51
C ALA A 280 -26.62 -1.80 -31.37
N ALA A 281 -26.91 -2.06 -32.65
CA ALA A 281 -25.93 -2.27 -33.70
C ALA A 281 -25.91 -1.06 -34.64
N GLY A 282 -24.72 -0.68 -35.11
CA GLY A 282 -24.54 0.40 -36.08
C GLY A 282 -24.30 1.79 -35.47
N CYS A 283 -23.41 2.55 -36.09
CA CYS A 283 -22.91 3.83 -35.57
C CYS A 283 -23.99 4.90 -35.37
N THR A 284 -24.98 4.97 -36.28
CA THR A 284 -26.04 5.98 -36.25
C THR A 284 -26.95 5.83 -35.03
N GLU A 285 -27.41 4.61 -34.76
CA GLU A 285 -28.28 4.33 -33.61
C GLU A 285 -27.54 4.54 -32.29
N LEU A 286 -26.29 4.07 -32.19
CA LEU A 286 -25.43 4.34 -31.05
C LEU A 286 -25.25 5.84 -30.81
N HIS A 287 -25.03 6.63 -31.86
CA HIS A 287 -24.91 8.08 -31.74
C HIS A 287 -26.22 8.73 -31.28
N ARG A 288 -27.34 8.38 -31.91
CA ARG A 288 -28.69 8.88 -31.60
C ARG A 288 -29.06 8.65 -30.14
N HIS A 289 -28.81 7.44 -29.64
CA HIS A 289 -29.05 7.13 -28.23
C HIS A 289 -28.15 7.94 -27.29
N ARG A 290 -26.86 8.12 -27.60
CA ARG A 290 -25.96 8.95 -26.78
C ARG A 290 -26.37 10.42 -26.74
N GLU A 291 -26.73 11.00 -27.87
CA GLU A 291 -27.17 12.40 -27.94
C GLU A 291 -28.48 12.63 -27.18
N THR A 292 -29.45 11.74 -27.40
CA THR A 292 -30.73 11.77 -26.68
C THR A 292 -30.50 11.68 -25.17
N THR A 293 -29.63 10.78 -24.74
CA THR A 293 -29.27 10.62 -23.33
C THR A 293 -28.52 11.84 -22.79
N ASP A 294 -27.51 12.39 -23.46
CA ASP A 294 -26.80 13.59 -22.98
C ASP A 294 -27.75 14.79 -22.85
N ALA A 295 -28.68 14.96 -23.79
CA ALA A 295 -29.69 16.01 -23.75
C ALA A 295 -30.60 15.88 -22.52
N ARG A 296 -31.11 14.66 -22.25
CA ARG A 296 -31.91 14.38 -21.04
C ARG A 296 -31.11 14.59 -19.76
N MET A 297 -29.89 14.07 -19.70
CA MET A 297 -29.00 14.22 -18.54
C MET A 297 -28.68 15.69 -18.26
N ARG A 298 -28.49 16.50 -19.30
CA ARG A 298 -28.25 17.95 -19.19
C ARG A 298 -29.48 18.71 -18.72
N ALA A 299 -30.67 18.35 -19.22
CA ALA A 299 -31.92 18.95 -18.79
C ALA A 299 -32.20 18.65 -17.31
N LEU A 300 -31.93 17.40 -16.88
CA LEU A 300 -32.14 16.97 -15.51
C LEU A 300 -31.13 17.62 -14.53
N GLN A 301 -29.85 17.67 -14.91
CA GLN A 301 -28.79 18.24 -14.08
C GLN A 301 -27.80 19.04 -14.97
N PRO A 302 -27.89 20.38 -14.97
CA PRO A 302 -27.10 21.24 -15.84
C PRO A 302 -25.67 21.51 -15.34
N ALA A 303 -25.30 21.04 -14.14
CA ALA A 303 -23.96 21.22 -13.56
C ALA A 303 -22.84 20.90 -14.56
N ASP A 304 -21.75 21.68 -14.50
CA ASP A 304 -20.66 21.55 -15.46
C ASP A 304 -19.90 20.22 -15.25
N CYS A 305 -20.16 19.27 -16.15
CA CYS A 305 -19.44 18.02 -16.26
C CYS A 305 -18.69 17.98 -17.59
N ARG A 306 -17.41 17.58 -17.57
CA ARG A 306 -16.61 17.45 -18.80
C ARG A 306 -17.23 16.44 -19.79
N SER A 307 -17.78 15.35 -19.26
CA SER A 307 -18.66 14.39 -19.95
C SER A 307 -19.76 13.95 -18.99
N ARG A 308 -20.94 13.62 -19.51
CA ARG A 308 -22.04 13.01 -18.76
C ARG A 308 -22.15 11.50 -19.00
N ILE A 309 -21.52 11.00 -20.04
CA ILE A 309 -21.52 9.58 -20.40
C ILE A 309 -20.08 9.07 -20.36
N SER A 310 -19.87 7.99 -19.62
CA SER A 310 -18.62 7.23 -19.60
C SER A 310 -18.77 6.01 -20.51
N LEU A 311 -17.70 5.65 -21.20
CA LEU A 311 -17.68 4.62 -22.23
C LEU A 311 -16.49 3.70 -22.04
N ASP A 312 -16.76 2.40 -22.02
CA ASP A 312 -15.79 1.34 -22.26
C ASP A 312 -16.10 0.68 -23.61
N LEU A 313 -15.08 0.20 -24.32
CA LEU A 313 -15.25 -0.40 -25.64
C LEU A 313 -14.91 -1.89 -25.58
N ARG A 314 -15.85 -2.76 -25.94
CA ARG A 314 -15.57 -4.18 -26.18
C ARG A 314 -15.12 -4.34 -27.62
N LEU A 315 -13.89 -4.77 -27.81
CA LEU A 315 -13.33 -4.98 -29.14
C LEU A 315 -13.90 -6.24 -29.76
N ASP A 316 -14.27 -6.14 -31.02
CA ASP A 316 -14.49 -7.29 -31.90
C ASP A 316 -13.14 -7.82 -32.35
N ALA A 317 -12.53 -8.62 -31.48
CA ALA A 317 -11.19 -9.15 -31.67
C ALA A 317 -11.09 -10.58 -31.14
N ARG A 318 -10.40 -11.44 -31.90
CA ARG A 318 -9.98 -12.78 -31.48
C ARG A 318 -8.46 -12.82 -31.50
N VAL A 319 -7.85 -12.93 -30.32
CA VAL A 319 -6.40 -12.92 -30.16
C VAL A 319 -5.96 -14.09 -29.30
N SER A 320 -4.95 -14.81 -29.76
CA SER A 320 -4.31 -15.88 -29.02
C SER A 320 -2.80 -15.74 -29.03
N VAL A 321 -2.16 -16.08 -27.91
CA VAL A 321 -0.70 -16.00 -27.73
C VAL A 321 -0.10 -17.35 -27.36
N PRO A 322 1.07 -17.72 -27.93
CA PRO A 322 1.74 -18.98 -27.61
C PRO A 322 2.19 -19.09 -26.14
N ARG A 323 2.30 -20.32 -25.65
CA ARG A 323 2.79 -20.61 -24.29
C ARG A 323 4.20 -20.08 -24.06
N GLU A 324 5.02 -20.05 -25.10
CA GLU A 324 6.40 -19.56 -25.05
C GLU A 324 6.47 -18.05 -24.75
N VAL A 325 5.48 -17.28 -25.22
CA VAL A 325 5.34 -15.86 -24.89
C VAL A 325 5.00 -15.70 -23.40
N LEU A 326 4.02 -16.47 -22.91
CA LEU A 326 3.62 -16.42 -21.49
C LEU A 326 4.75 -16.90 -20.57
N ALA A 327 5.52 -17.92 -20.97
CA ALA A 327 6.70 -18.37 -20.23
C ALA A 327 7.79 -17.29 -20.18
N GLU A 328 7.93 -16.47 -21.22
CA GLU A 328 8.82 -15.31 -21.20
C GLU A 328 8.30 -14.20 -20.29
N VAL A 329 6.98 -13.97 -20.23
CA VAL A 329 6.35 -13.06 -19.25
C VAL A 329 6.63 -13.50 -17.81
N GLU A 330 6.50 -14.79 -17.49
CA GLU A 330 6.83 -15.34 -16.17
C GLU A 330 8.32 -15.16 -15.82
N ARG A 331 9.23 -15.32 -16.80
CA ARG A 331 10.66 -15.04 -16.62
C ARG A 331 10.96 -13.57 -16.39
N ALA A 332 10.30 -12.68 -17.14
CA ALA A 332 10.40 -11.24 -16.90
C ALA A 332 9.92 -10.88 -15.50
N ALA A 333 8.84 -11.54 -15.05
CA ALA A 333 8.31 -11.35 -13.73
C ALA A 333 9.29 -11.79 -12.64
N ASP A 334 9.86 -12.97 -12.77
CA ASP A 334 10.90 -13.44 -11.85
C ASP A 334 12.08 -12.45 -11.78
N ALA A 335 12.55 -11.95 -12.93
CA ALA A 335 13.60 -10.94 -12.96
C ALA A 335 13.19 -9.63 -12.26
N LEU A 336 11.99 -9.10 -12.51
CA LEU A 336 11.52 -7.84 -11.90
C LEU A 336 11.44 -7.94 -10.37
N VAL A 337 10.82 -9.00 -9.83
CA VAL A 337 10.73 -9.16 -8.37
C VAL A 337 12.11 -9.40 -7.75
N ARG A 338 13.01 -10.10 -8.46
CA ARG A 338 14.40 -10.31 -8.03
C ARG A 338 15.28 -9.09 -8.24
N LEU A 339 14.84 -8.05 -8.91
CA LEU A 339 15.58 -6.81 -9.11
C LEU A 339 14.92 -5.62 -8.42
N THR A 340 13.86 -5.83 -7.64
CA THR A 340 13.26 -4.72 -6.89
C THR A 340 14.21 -4.20 -5.82
N ARG A 341 14.11 -2.90 -5.53
CA ARG A 341 14.81 -2.25 -4.42
C ARG A 341 14.16 -2.56 -3.08
N THR A 342 12.85 -2.71 -3.07
CA THR A 342 12.06 -2.91 -1.85
C THR A 342 11.90 -4.41 -1.59
N ARG A 343 12.95 -5.01 -1.00
CA ARG A 343 12.96 -6.41 -0.58
C ARG A 343 12.55 -6.53 0.88
N GLY A 344 11.64 -7.45 1.16
CA GLY A 344 11.07 -7.56 2.49
C GLY A 344 10.22 -6.34 2.83
N ASP A 345 10.47 -5.74 3.98
CA ASP A 345 9.71 -4.62 4.51
C ASP A 345 10.07 -3.27 3.86
N SER A 346 9.03 -2.48 3.59
CA SER A 346 9.17 -1.09 3.19
C SER A 346 9.74 -0.27 4.36
N PRO A 347 10.69 0.66 4.14
CA PRO A 347 11.22 1.51 5.20
C PRO A 347 10.14 2.27 5.99
N ALA A 348 9.09 2.75 5.33
CA ALA A 348 7.99 3.46 5.98
C ALA A 348 7.18 2.53 6.89
N TRP A 349 6.93 1.29 6.45
CA TRP A 349 6.20 0.29 7.24
C TRP A 349 7.05 -0.32 8.35
N ALA A 350 8.35 -0.50 8.15
CA ALA A 350 9.29 -0.91 9.19
C ALA A 350 9.38 0.13 10.32
N ALA A 351 9.45 1.41 9.96
CA ALA A 351 9.37 2.51 10.93
C ALA A 351 8.02 2.51 11.66
N TYR A 352 6.91 2.41 10.91
CA TYR A 352 5.56 2.34 11.48
C TYR A 352 5.40 1.18 12.47
N GLN A 353 5.89 -0.02 12.12
CA GLN A 353 5.89 -1.18 13.01
C GLN A 353 6.67 -0.91 14.30
N THR A 354 7.84 -0.26 14.19
CA THR A 354 8.64 0.12 15.36
C THR A 354 7.85 1.05 16.27
N HIS A 355 7.20 2.09 15.71
CA HIS A 355 6.37 3.00 16.49
C HIS A 355 5.14 2.31 17.11
N PHE A 356 4.49 1.43 16.36
CA PHE A 356 3.39 0.61 16.84
C PHE A 356 3.81 -0.26 18.02
N TRP A 357 4.96 -0.91 17.91
CA TRP A 357 5.48 -1.78 18.95
C TRP A 357 5.89 -1.01 20.21
N GLU A 358 6.55 0.15 20.07
CA GLU A 358 6.87 1.03 21.20
C GLU A 358 5.60 1.54 21.90
N ARG A 359 4.54 1.85 21.14
CA ARG A 359 3.29 2.39 21.68
C ARG A 359 2.43 1.34 22.37
N TYR A 360 2.22 0.19 21.74
CA TYR A 360 1.21 -0.78 22.19
C TYR A 360 1.79 -2.06 22.79
N GLY A 361 3.07 -2.35 22.56
CA GLY A 361 3.70 -3.60 22.99
C GLY A 361 3.47 -4.77 22.02
N ALA A 362 3.81 -5.99 22.48
CA ALA A 362 3.77 -7.20 21.67
C ALA A 362 2.48 -8.01 21.86
N GLY A 363 1.96 -8.57 20.77
CA GLY A 363 0.88 -9.56 20.76
C GLY A 363 -0.47 -9.07 21.31
N VAL A 364 -0.77 -7.81 21.04
CA VAL A 364 -2.05 -7.18 21.32
C VAL A 364 -2.76 -6.85 20.01
N LEU A 365 -4.09 -6.81 20.04
CA LEU A 365 -4.93 -6.31 18.96
C LEU A 365 -5.24 -4.85 19.22
N VAL A 366 -4.83 -3.96 18.33
CA VAL A 366 -5.17 -2.53 18.43
C VAL A 366 -6.19 -2.20 17.36
N PRO A 367 -7.41 -1.74 17.70
CA PRO A 367 -8.40 -1.35 16.70
C PRO A 367 -7.77 -0.42 15.65
N VAL A 368 -8.11 -0.60 14.37
CA VAL A 368 -7.45 0.15 13.29
C VAL A 368 -7.59 1.65 13.51
N ARG A 369 -8.75 2.12 13.99
CA ARG A 369 -8.98 3.53 14.34
C ARG A 369 -8.01 4.04 15.39
N ASP A 370 -7.74 3.26 16.43
CA ASP A 370 -6.78 3.61 17.47
C ASP A 370 -5.35 3.66 16.91
N ALA A 371 -4.99 2.68 16.08
CA ALA A 371 -3.65 2.61 15.49
C ALA A 371 -3.37 3.81 14.57
N VAL A 372 -4.34 4.18 13.72
CA VAL A 372 -4.19 5.27 12.74
C VAL A 372 -4.55 6.66 13.26
N ASP A 373 -5.06 6.77 14.49
CA ASP A 373 -5.44 8.06 15.06
C ASP A 373 -4.22 9.00 15.13
N LEU A 374 -4.37 10.20 14.60
CA LEU A 374 -3.26 11.14 14.42
C LEU A 374 -2.83 11.83 15.73
N ALA A 375 -3.63 11.76 16.79
CA ALA A 375 -3.37 12.46 18.05
C ALA A 375 -3.02 11.49 19.19
N THR A 376 -3.77 10.41 19.29
CA THR A 376 -3.72 9.41 20.35
C THR A 376 -3.15 8.09 19.87
N GLY A 377 -2.97 7.88 18.57
CA GLY A 377 -2.42 6.67 17.98
C GLY A 377 -0.95 6.77 17.60
N VAL A 378 -0.52 5.87 16.70
CA VAL A 378 0.76 6.00 15.97
C VAL A 378 0.62 6.98 14.80
N GLY A 379 -0.61 7.17 14.31
CA GLY A 379 -0.92 7.95 13.12
C GLY A 379 -0.78 7.11 11.85
N LEU A 380 -0.38 7.74 10.75
CA LEU A 380 -0.20 7.09 9.44
C LEU A 380 1.30 6.95 9.10
N PRO A 381 1.69 6.00 8.22
CA PRO A 381 3.08 5.89 7.76
C PRO A 381 3.60 7.18 7.09
N ALA A 382 4.93 7.35 7.06
CA ALA A 382 5.59 8.60 6.66
C ALA A 382 5.18 9.15 5.27
N ASP A 383 4.84 8.28 4.32
CA ASP A 383 4.47 8.59 2.94
C ASP A 383 2.96 8.87 2.73
N TYR A 384 2.22 9.04 3.82
CA TYR A 384 0.78 9.33 3.81
C TYR A 384 0.52 10.82 4.03
N PRO A 385 -0.56 11.36 3.41
CA PRO A 385 -1.01 12.69 3.76
C PRO A 385 -1.33 12.78 5.25
N MET A 386 -1.04 13.93 5.87
CA MET A 386 -1.24 14.20 7.31
C MET A 386 -0.34 13.39 8.26
N SER A 387 0.61 12.59 7.74
CA SER A 387 1.63 11.95 8.58
C SER A 387 2.49 13.01 9.28
N VAL A 388 2.79 12.77 10.55
CA VAL A 388 3.76 13.56 11.34
C VAL A 388 5.18 13.03 11.20
N TRP A 389 5.35 11.86 10.58
CA TRP A 389 6.64 11.22 10.37
C TRP A 389 7.24 11.64 9.04
N THR A 390 8.54 11.94 9.06
CA THR A 390 9.30 12.33 7.87
C THR A 390 9.70 11.10 7.04
N GLU A 391 9.51 11.17 5.73
CA GLU A 391 10.02 10.13 4.83
C GLU A 391 11.55 10.02 4.93
N VAL A 392 12.04 8.79 5.07
CA VAL A 392 13.48 8.53 5.02
C VAL A 392 13.92 8.60 3.56
N PRO A 393 14.91 9.45 3.22
CA PRO A 393 15.42 9.52 1.85
C PRO A 393 15.90 8.14 1.36
N LEU A 394 15.59 7.83 0.10
CA LEU A 394 16.05 6.59 -0.53
C LEU A 394 17.58 6.54 -0.53
N LYS A 395 18.14 5.50 0.08
CA LYS A 395 19.58 5.22 0.03
C LYS A 395 19.96 4.61 -1.32
N VAL A 396 21.18 4.90 -1.77
CA VAL A 396 21.81 4.16 -2.88
C VAL A 396 22.22 2.78 -2.35
N LEU A 397 21.79 1.73 -3.04
CA LEU A 397 22.09 0.33 -2.73
C LEU A 397 23.25 -0.15 -3.61
N PRO A 398 24.01 -1.19 -3.21
CA PRO A 398 25.07 -1.77 -4.03
C PRO A 398 24.60 -2.17 -5.44
N ARG A 399 23.37 -2.68 -5.56
CA ARG A 399 22.71 -2.97 -6.84
C ARG A 399 22.64 -1.73 -7.75
N ASP A 400 22.29 -0.57 -7.20
CA ASP A 400 22.13 0.65 -8.01
C ASP A 400 23.48 1.13 -8.54
N GLU A 401 24.53 1.02 -7.73
CA GLU A 401 25.90 1.34 -8.13
C GLU A 401 26.36 0.42 -9.26
N GLN A 402 26.10 -0.89 -9.14
CA GLN A 402 26.38 -1.86 -10.19
C GLN A 402 25.61 -1.56 -11.48
N LEU A 403 24.32 -1.23 -11.39
CA LEU A 403 23.50 -0.85 -12.55
C LEU A 403 24.03 0.44 -13.20
N ALA A 404 24.36 1.46 -12.40
CA ALA A 404 24.93 2.71 -12.90
C ALA A 404 26.28 2.47 -13.60
N ALA A 405 27.15 1.65 -13.03
CA ALA A 405 28.43 1.29 -13.63
C ALA A 405 28.24 0.54 -14.96
N ARG A 406 27.33 -0.43 -15.01
CA ARG A 406 27.00 -1.19 -16.22
C ARG A 406 26.39 -0.29 -17.30
N ALA A 407 25.50 0.64 -16.93
CA ALA A 407 24.95 1.63 -17.85
C ALA A 407 26.04 2.54 -18.43
N GLN A 408 26.94 3.03 -17.58
CA GLN A 408 28.06 3.87 -18.03
C GLN A 408 28.98 3.10 -18.99
N GLN A 409 29.29 1.83 -18.70
CA GLN A 409 30.10 1.00 -19.59
C GLN A 409 29.43 0.79 -20.95
N ALA A 410 28.12 0.51 -20.97
CA ALA A 410 27.36 0.36 -22.21
C ALA A 410 27.43 1.66 -23.05
N VAL A 411 27.22 2.82 -22.42
CA VAL A 411 27.34 4.13 -23.07
C VAL A 411 28.75 4.36 -23.64
N MET A 412 29.80 4.08 -22.87
CA MET A 412 31.20 4.24 -23.31
C MET A 412 31.56 3.34 -24.49
N LYS A 413 30.95 2.15 -24.59
CA LYS A 413 31.10 1.23 -25.73
C LYS A 413 30.22 1.60 -26.93
N GLY A 414 29.34 2.59 -26.81
CA GLY A 414 28.37 2.96 -27.82
C GLY A 414 27.18 2.00 -27.92
N GLU A 415 27.01 1.12 -26.94
CA GLU A 415 25.88 0.19 -26.82
C GLU A 415 24.62 0.95 -26.36
N ARG A 416 23.46 0.59 -26.93
CA ARG A 416 22.16 1.21 -26.59
C ARG A 416 21.35 0.42 -25.57
N GLU A 417 21.80 -0.79 -25.25
CA GLU A 417 21.08 -1.75 -24.43
C GLU A 417 22.01 -2.42 -23.43
N LEU A 418 21.56 -2.53 -22.19
CA LEU A 418 22.12 -3.36 -21.15
C LEU A 418 21.40 -4.72 -21.18
N VAL A 419 22.10 -5.75 -21.65
CA VAL A 419 21.57 -7.12 -21.75
C VAL A 419 21.98 -7.90 -20.50
N LEU A 420 21.02 -8.20 -19.65
CA LEU A 420 21.21 -8.97 -18.42
C LEU A 420 21.11 -10.47 -18.71
N THR A 421 22.10 -11.22 -18.22
CA THR A 421 22.12 -12.69 -18.17
C THR A 421 21.57 -13.19 -16.84
N ASP A 422 21.31 -14.50 -16.72
CA ASP A 422 20.89 -15.09 -15.43
C ASP A 422 21.91 -14.82 -14.33
N SER A 423 23.21 -14.88 -14.64
CA SER A 423 24.30 -14.57 -13.70
C SER A 423 24.27 -13.10 -13.26
N ASP A 424 23.90 -12.18 -14.15
CA ASP A 424 23.77 -10.76 -13.79
C ASP A 424 22.57 -10.53 -12.87
N ILE A 425 21.45 -11.24 -13.10
CA ILE A 425 20.30 -11.19 -12.19
C ILE A 425 20.70 -11.75 -10.82
N ASP A 426 21.42 -12.87 -10.77
CA ASP A 426 21.92 -13.48 -9.53
C ASP A 426 22.84 -12.51 -8.76
N GLU A 427 23.81 -11.88 -9.44
CA GLU A 427 24.73 -10.91 -8.85
C GLU A 427 24.02 -9.65 -8.35
N LEU A 428 23.16 -9.05 -9.18
CA LEU A 428 22.39 -7.84 -8.82
C LEU A 428 21.37 -8.13 -7.70
N ALA A 429 20.91 -9.38 -7.60
CA ALA A 429 19.94 -9.77 -6.60
C ALA A 429 20.56 -10.05 -5.23
N GLY A 430 21.80 -10.53 -5.17
CA GLY A 430 22.44 -10.98 -3.93
C GLY A 430 21.73 -12.16 -3.25
N ASP A 431 22.16 -12.50 -2.04
CA ASP A 431 21.69 -13.68 -1.28
C ASP A 431 20.32 -13.50 -0.57
N ASP A 432 19.76 -12.28 -0.55
CA ASP A 432 18.61 -11.91 0.30
C ASP A 432 17.22 -12.31 -0.26
N GLY A 433 17.15 -13.34 -1.10
CA GLY A 433 15.95 -13.69 -1.88
C GLY A 433 14.81 -14.40 -1.15
N GLN A 434 14.83 -14.60 0.18
CA GLN A 434 13.93 -15.56 0.85
C GLN A 434 12.71 -14.98 1.59
N GLY A 435 12.52 -13.65 1.67
CA GLY A 435 11.38 -13.03 2.37
C GLY A 435 10.00 -13.25 1.72
N PRO A 436 8.88 -12.92 2.38
CA PRO A 436 7.57 -13.00 1.76
C PRO A 436 7.47 -12.08 0.52
N THR A 437 6.57 -12.42 -0.41
CA THR A 437 6.26 -11.62 -1.61
C THR A 437 4.77 -11.31 -1.63
N ALA A 438 4.36 -10.31 -2.41
CA ALA A 438 2.94 -10.13 -2.68
C ALA A 438 2.32 -11.47 -3.16
N PRO A 439 1.10 -11.82 -2.69
CA PRO A 439 0.55 -13.15 -2.95
C PRO A 439 0.06 -13.27 -4.39
N HIS A 440 -0.37 -12.16 -4.97
CA HIS A 440 -0.80 -12.06 -6.35
C HIS A 440 -0.57 -10.66 -6.91
N VAL A 441 -0.26 -10.60 -8.19
CA VAL A 441 0.09 -9.38 -8.95
C VAL A 441 -0.48 -9.46 -10.36
N GLU A 442 -0.33 -8.39 -11.14
CA GLU A 442 -0.63 -8.42 -12.57
C GLU A 442 0.54 -7.86 -13.37
N ILE A 443 0.71 -8.38 -14.58
CA ILE A 443 1.68 -7.87 -15.54
C ILE A 443 0.97 -7.62 -16.87
N GLY A 444 1.06 -6.38 -17.35
CA GLY A 444 0.76 -6.04 -18.73
C GLY A 444 2.00 -6.28 -19.59
N PHE A 445 1.83 -6.75 -20.81
CA PHE A 445 2.94 -6.87 -21.76
C PHE A 445 2.50 -6.54 -23.19
N ARG A 446 3.45 -6.07 -23.98
CA ARG A 446 3.29 -5.83 -25.42
C ARG A 446 4.28 -6.70 -26.18
N ILE A 447 3.81 -7.36 -27.24
CA ILE A 447 4.67 -8.16 -28.11
C ILE A 447 5.18 -7.27 -29.24
N ARG A 448 6.50 -7.18 -29.37
CA ARG A 448 7.19 -6.56 -30.51
C ARG A 448 7.65 -7.66 -31.48
N ALA A 449 6.99 -7.76 -32.63
CA ALA A 449 7.31 -8.68 -33.70
C ALA A 449 6.74 -8.21 -35.05
N VAL A 450 7.54 -8.39 -36.10
CA VAL A 450 7.20 -7.98 -37.48
C VAL A 450 6.04 -8.75 -38.11
N SER A 451 5.72 -9.94 -37.60
CA SER A 451 4.61 -10.77 -38.08
C SER A 451 4.24 -11.87 -37.08
N GLN A 452 3.07 -12.46 -37.25
CA GLN A 452 2.67 -13.66 -36.48
C GLN A 452 3.64 -14.83 -36.70
N ARG A 453 4.21 -14.97 -37.91
CA ARG A 453 5.24 -15.98 -38.21
C ARG A 453 6.53 -15.75 -37.41
N ALA A 454 6.93 -14.49 -37.20
CA ALA A 454 8.08 -14.15 -36.37
C ALA A 454 7.85 -14.58 -34.91
N VAL A 455 6.67 -14.28 -34.35
CA VAL A 455 6.28 -14.75 -33.01
C VAL A 455 6.35 -16.27 -32.91
N SER A 456 5.81 -16.99 -33.91
CA SER A 456 5.82 -18.47 -33.97
C SER A 456 7.22 -19.08 -33.95
N ARG A 457 8.21 -18.39 -34.53
CA ARG A 457 9.62 -18.83 -34.53
C ARG A 457 10.40 -18.40 -33.29
N GLY A 458 9.79 -17.62 -32.40
CA GLY A 458 10.45 -17.03 -31.23
C GLY A 458 11.17 -15.72 -31.50
N ASP A 459 11.02 -15.12 -32.68
CA ASP A 459 11.60 -13.85 -33.10
C ASP A 459 10.73 -12.68 -32.59
N PHE A 460 10.71 -12.46 -31.28
CA PHE A 460 9.95 -11.39 -30.65
C PHE A 460 10.68 -10.81 -29.44
N THR A 461 10.30 -9.58 -29.04
CA THR A 461 10.62 -9.03 -27.72
C THR A 461 9.35 -8.58 -26.99
N LEU A 462 9.40 -8.46 -25.66
CA LEU A 462 8.28 -8.06 -24.83
C LEU A 462 8.58 -6.76 -24.10
N ASP A 463 7.73 -5.75 -24.22
CA ASP A 463 7.70 -4.65 -23.24
C ASP A 463 6.86 -5.10 -22.06
N VAL A 464 7.39 -5.06 -20.84
CA VAL A 464 6.63 -5.45 -19.64
C VAL A 464 6.25 -4.24 -18.80
N ARG A 465 5.03 -4.26 -18.27
CA ARG A 465 4.46 -3.24 -17.38
C ARG A 465 3.84 -3.90 -16.14
N PRO A 466 4.57 -3.95 -15.02
CA PRO A 466 4.02 -4.51 -13.79
C PRO A 466 2.91 -3.63 -13.22
N ALA A 467 1.94 -4.28 -12.59
CA ALA A 467 0.91 -3.66 -11.77
C ALA A 467 0.85 -4.36 -10.40
N TRP A 468 0.84 -3.56 -9.33
CA TRP A 468 1.11 -4.00 -7.96
C TRP A 468 0.17 -5.11 -7.44
N THR A 469 -1.03 -5.25 -7.99
CA THR A 469 -2.04 -6.24 -7.61
C THR A 469 -2.79 -6.78 -8.83
N THR A 470 -3.35 -7.98 -8.69
CA THR A 470 -4.24 -8.56 -9.69
C THR A 470 -5.50 -7.74 -9.87
N GLY A 471 -5.95 -7.55 -11.11
CA GLY A 471 -7.15 -6.77 -11.44
C GLY A 471 -6.89 -5.27 -11.53
N ALA A 472 -5.70 -4.78 -11.20
CA ALA A 472 -5.36 -3.37 -11.38
C ALA A 472 -5.56 -2.92 -12.85
N LEU A 473 -5.18 -3.74 -13.83
CA LEU A 473 -5.27 -3.37 -15.25
C LEU A 473 -6.54 -3.88 -15.93
N SER A 474 -7.14 -4.93 -15.38
CA SER A 474 -8.22 -5.70 -16.01
C SER A 474 -9.54 -5.69 -15.24
N GLY A 475 -9.51 -5.53 -13.91
CA GLY A 475 -10.66 -5.76 -13.03
C GLY A 475 -11.89 -4.92 -13.34
N ARG A 476 -11.70 -3.63 -13.73
CA ARG A 476 -12.82 -2.75 -14.11
C ARG A 476 -13.66 -3.27 -15.28
N PHE A 477 -13.10 -4.19 -16.07
CA PHE A 477 -13.76 -4.76 -17.23
C PHE A 477 -14.50 -6.07 -16.90
N ALA A 478 -14.55 -6.51 -15.64
CA ALA A 478 -15.33 -7.69 -15.24
C ALA A 478 -16.82 -7.55 -15.65
N ALA A 479 -17.39 -6.35 -15.53
CA ALA A 479 -18.76 -6.07 -15.98
C ALA A 479 -18.94 -6.10 -17.51
N VAL A 480 -17.85 -5.90 -18.28
CA VAL A 480 -17.87 -5.86 -19.76
C VAL A 480 -17.53 -7.23 -20.37
N LEU A 481 -16.61 -7.96 -19.75
CA LEU A 481 -16.04 -9.23 -20.25
C LEU A 481 -16.64 -10.47 -19.56
N GLY A 482 -17.39 -10.29 -18.47
CA GLY A 482 -18.13 -11.35 -17.81
C GLY A 482 -17.27 -12.32 -16.97
N SER A 483 -17.85 -13.48 -16.67
CA SER A 483 -17.33 -14.42 -15.66
C SER A 483 -15.95 -14.99 -15.97
N ARG A 484 -15.60 -15.16 -17.27
CA ARG A 484 -14.28 -15.64 -17.69
C ARG A 484 -13.13 -14.81 -17.11
N LEU A 485 -13.36 -13.52 -16.85
CA LEU A 485 -12.37 -12.66 -16.20
C LEU A 485 -12.44 -12.73 -14.66
N SER A 486 -13.63 -12.80 -14.08
CA SER A 486 -13.79 -12.72 -12.61
C SER A 486 -13.48 -14.02 -11.87
N ASP A 487 -13.71 -15.18 -12.49
CA ASP A 487 -13.55 -16.48 -11.81
C ASP A 487 -12.13 -16.73 -11.28
N PRO A 488 -11.04 -16.41 -12.03
CA PRO A 488 -9.69 -16.52 -11.51
C PRO A 488 -9.41 -15.61 -10.30
N TYR A 489 -10.12 -14.49 -10.16
CA TYR A 489 -9.90 -13.58 -9.03
C TYR A 489 -10.44 -14.13 -7.70
N ARG A 490 -11.41 -15.06 -7.77
CA ARG A 490 -12.04 -15.68 -6.60
C ARG A 490 -11.12 -16.68 -5.88
N THR A 491 -10.10 -17.17 -6.58
CA THR A 491 -9.19 -18.22 -6.11
C THR A 491 -7.75 -17.72 -5.91
N LEU A 492 -7.57 -16.40 -5.86
CA LEU A 492 -6.26 -15.80 -5.60
C LEU A 492 -5.77 -16.19 -4.20
N PRO A 493 -4.48 -16.53 -4.06
CA PRO A 493 -3.92 -16.89 -2.76
C PRO A 493 -3.78 -15.66 -1.86
N THR A 494 -3.71 -15.91 -0.56
CA THR A 494 -3.27 -14.96 0.48
C THR A 494 -1.79 -15.18 0.83
N MET A 495 -1.15 -14.24 1.52
CA MET A 495 0.20 -14.44 2.06
C MET A 495 0.18 -15.33 3.31
N THR A 496 -0.88 -15.23 4.12
CA THR A 496 -1.05 -15.98 5.36
C THR A 496 -2.01 -17.15 5.15
N GLU A 497 -1.62 -18.33 5.61
CA GLU A 497 -2.44 -19.53 5.57
C GLU A 497 -3.75 -19.29 6.34
N GLY A 498 -4.88 -19.62 5.71
CA GLY A 498 -6.18 -19.39 6.32
C GLY A 498 -6.53 -17.92 6.57
N ALA A 499 -5.92 -16.93 5.91
CA ALA A 499 -6.45 -15.57 5.99
C ALA A 499 -7.82 -15.46 5.29
N LEU A 500 -8.65 -14.52 5.75
CA LEU A 500 -9.89 -14.13 5.09
C LEU A 500 -9.54 -13.22 3.90
N SER A 501 -9.76 -13.69 2.68
CA SER A 501 -9.68 -12.85 1.48
C SER A 501 -10.87 -11.91 1.41
N ALA A 502 -10.64 -10.62 1.55
CA ALA A 502 -11.71 -9.62 1.57
C ALA A 502 -11.49 -8.56 0.48
N GLN A 503 -12.52 -8.26 -0.30
CA GLN A 503 -12.47 -7.19 -1.30
C GLN A 503 -12.56 -5.84 -0.58
N LEU A 504 -11.56 -4.98 -0.77
CA LEU A 504 -11.61 -3.62 -0.23
C LEU A 504 -12.47 -2.74 -1.15
N SER A 505 -13.61 -2.29 -0.64
CA SER A 505 -14.54 -1.38 -1.30
C SER A 505 -14.48 -0.03 -0.60
N PHE A 506 -14.11 1.03 -1.31
CA PHE A 506 -13.99 2.35 -0.70
C PHE A 506 -14.44 3.48 -1.63
N MET A 507 -15.07 4.51 -1.05
CA MET A 507 -15.39 5.74 -1.80
C MET A 507 -14.11 6.54 -2.08
N PRO A 508 -13.77 6.80 -3.36
CA PRO A 508 -12.59 7.58 -3.70
C PRO A 508 -12.81 9.08 -3.42
N CYS A 509 -11.73 9.80 -3.15
CA CYS A 509 -11.76 11.24 -2.84
C CYS A 509 -12.31 12.13 -3.97
N PHE A 510 -12.45 11.59 -5.18
CA PHE A 510 -12.99 12.30 -6.34
C PHE A 510 -14.11 11.47 -6.99
N PRO A 511 -15.34 11.99 -7.12
CA PRO A 511 -16.47 11.26 -7.69
C PRO A 511 -16.21 10.66 -9.07
N HIS A 512 -15.51 11.39 -9.95
CA HIS A 512 -15.17 10.89 -11.29
C HIS A 512 -14.24 9.66 -11.28
N SER A 513 -13.49 9.43 -10.20
CA SER A 513 -12.67 8.22 -10.03
C SER A 513 -13.52 6.96 -9.91
N GLN A 514 -14.78 7.07 -9.48
CA GLN A 514 -15.68 5.93 -9.37
C GLN A 514 -15.95 5.25 -10.72
N ASN A 515 -15.86 5.99 -11.83
CA ASN A 515 -15.89 5.40 -13.18
C ASN A 515 -14.87 4.27 -13.35
N VAL A 516 -13.73 4.34 -12.68
CA VAL A 516 -12.66 3.35 -12.81
C VAL A 516 -12.60 2.39 -11.63
N GLY A 517 -13.09 2.80 -10.46
CA GLY A 517 -13.01 2.03 -9.22
C GLY A 517 -14.19 1.07 -8.95
N ARG A 518 -15.32 1.18 -9.66
CA ARG A 518 -16.49 0.31 -9.41
C ARG A 518 -16.27 -1.11 -9.93
N ILE A 519 -16.21 -2.08 -9.02
CA ILE A 519 -15.97 -3.50 -9.31
C ILE A 519 -17.01 -4.32 -8.53
N PRO A 520 -17.78 -5.24 -9.17
CA PRO A 520 -18.70 -6.13 -8.45
C PRO A 520 -18.04 -6.84 -7.25
N ALA A 521 -18.81 -7.27 -6.26
CA ALA A 521 -18.27 -8.09 -5.17
C ALA A 521 -17.83 -9.45 -5.75
N LEU A 522 -16.52 -9.67 -5.81
CA LEU A 522 -15.93 -10.90 -6.37
C LEU A 522 -15.53 -11.90 -5.28
N LEU A 523 -15.24 -11.42 -4.08
CA LEU A 523 -14.83 -12.23 -2.93
C LEU A 523 -15.97 -12.41 -1.93
N PRO A 524 -15.91 -13.46 -1.08
CA PRO A 524 -16.94 -13.72 -0.08
C PRO A 524 -17.08 -12.60 0.95
N TYR A 525 -15.98 -11.90 1.25
CA TYR A 525 -15.97 -10.82 2.23
C TYR A 525 -15.72 -9.47 1.58
N VAL A 526 -16.36 -8.42 2.10
CA VAL A 526 -16.10 -7.03 1.70
C VAL A 526 -15.72 -6.20 2.92
N ILE A 527 -14.63 -5.44 2.80
CA ILE A 527 -14.30 -4.36 3.74
C ILE A 527 -14.83 -3.07 3.13
N ALA A 528 -15.81 -2.45 3.78
CA ALA A 528 -16.43 -1.21 3.29
C ALA A 528 -15.85 0.01 4.01
N VAL A 529 -15.35 0.99 3.23
CA VAL A 529 -14.79 2.24 3.75
C VAL A 529 -15.49 3.44 3.10
N GLY A 530 -16.15 4.24 3.92
CA GLY A 530 -16.93 5.40 3.46
C GLY A 530 -18.23 5.03 2.73
N GLU A 531 -18.78 3.84 2.95
CA GLU A 531 -20.02 3.37 2.30
C GLU A 531 -21.10 3.08 3.36
N THR A 532 -22.36 3.39 3.05
CA THR A 532 -23.52 2.88 3.82
C THR A 532 -23.85 1.48 3.30
N ARG A 533 -23.89 0.48 4.19
CA ARG A 533 -24.32 -0.88 3.86
C ARG A 533 -25.14 -1.46 4.99
N ASP A 534 -26.11 -2.28 4.63
CA ASP A 534 -26.80 -3.13 5.59
C ASP A 534 -25.82 -4.18 6.13
N GLY A 535 -25.97 -4.54 7.40
CA GLY A 535 -25.12 -5.55 8.06
C GLY A 535 -25.30 -6.94 7.44
N GLY A 536 -24.27 -7.79 7.58
CA GLY A 536 -24.31 -9.18 7.14
C GLY A 536 -23.00 -9.91 7.45
N GLU A 537 -23.03 -11.25 7.47
CA GLU A 537 -21.85 -12.07 7.82
C GLU A 537 -20.67 -11.90 6.83
N GLU A 538 -20.96 -11.46 5.60
CA GLU A 538 -20.01 -11.19 4.52
C GLU A 538 -19.33 -9.80 4.66
N LEU A 539 -19.88 -8.90 5.48
CA LEU A 539 -19.33 -7.56 5.70
C LEU A 539 -18.33 -7.58 6.85
N ILE A 540 -17.14 -7.01 6.62
CA ILE A 540 -16.15 -6.75 7.66
C ILE A 540 -16.11 -5.25 7.90
N GLY A 541 -16.72 -4.81 9.01
CA GLY A 541 -16.76 -3.42 9.43
C GLY A 541 -15.39 -2.93 9.88
N ILE A 542 -15.14 -1.61 9.76
CA ILE A 542 -13.89 -1.00 10.19
C ILE A 542 -13.65 -1.17 11.69
N ASP A 543 -14.71 -1.16 12.48
CA ASP A 543 -14.64 -1.30 13.94
C ASP A 543 -14.37 -2.74 14.40
N ASP A 544 -14.51 -3.74 13.51
CA ASP A 544 -14.05 -5.12 13.74
C ASP A 544 -12.56 -5.31 13.38
N LEU A 545 -11.95 -4.36 12.66
CA LEU A 545 -10.57 -4.50 12.22
C LEU A 545 -9.58 -4.02 13.28
N ALA A 546 -8.54 -4.81 13.53
CA ALA A 546 -7.40 -4.47 14.37
C ALA A 546 -6.06 -4.70 13.66
N VAL A 547 -5.04 -3.96 14.09
CA VAL A 547 -3.64 -4.17 13.76
C VAL A 547 -3.01 -5.07 14.82
N PHE A 548 -2.33 -6.12 14.38
CA PHE A 548 -1.61 -7.07 15.23
C PHE A 548 -0.14 -7.12 14.82
N SER A 549 0.78 -7.14 15.79
CA SER A 549 2.22 -7.28 15.52
C SER A 549 2.74 -8.64 15.97
N THR A 550 3.36 -9.37 15.04
CA THR A 550 4.17 -10.58 15.36
C THR A 550 5.61 -10.22 15.75
N GLY A 551 5.95 -8.93 15.80
CA GLY A 551 7.33 -8.44 15.93
C GLY A 551 8.13 -8.48 14.62
N LYS A 552 7.69 -9.23 13.60
CA LYS A 552 8.30 -9.25 12.26
C LYS A 552 7.45 -8.55 11.19
N ALA A 553 6.13 -8.67 11.30
CA ALA A 553 5.18 -8.02 10.41
C ALA A 553 3.98 -7.52 11.20
N LEU A 554 3.26 -6.58 10.61
CA LEU A 554 1.91 -6.23 11.03
C LEU A 554 0.90 -7.02 10.20
N HIS A 555 -0.16 -7.45 10.86
CA HIS A 555 -1.31 -8.13 10.25
C HIS A 555 -2.57 -7.33 10.52
N LEU A 556 -3.47 -7.31 9.54
CA LEU A 556 -4.84 -6.86 9.74
C LEU A 556 -5.66 -8.06 10.22
N VAL A 557 -6.46 -7.88 11.27
CA VAL A 557 -7.19 -8.96 11.94
C VAL A 557 -8.65 -8.55 12.14
N SER A 558 -9.59 -9.47 11.87
CA SER A 558 -10.97 -9.37 12.36
C SER A 558 -10.98 -9.80 13.82
N MET A 559 -11.38 -8.92 14.72
CA MET A 559 -11.41 -9.15 16.16
C MET A 559 -12.47 -10.19 16.52
N GLU A 560 -13.66 -10.08 15.93
CA GLU A 560 -14.79 -10.99 16.11
C GLU A 560 -14.42 -12.41 15.65
N ARG A 561 -13.83 -12.53 14.45
CA ARG A 561 -13.52 -13.84 13.86
C ARG A 561 -12.17 -14.40 14.31
N ARG A 562 -11.34 -13.60 15.00
CA ARG A 562 -9.96 -13.94 15.40
C ARG A 562 -9.11 -14.46 14.24
N ARG A 563 -9.22 -13.82 13.07
CA ARG A 563 -8.55 -14.26 11.83
C ARG A 563 -7.89 -13.10 11.12
N VAL A 564 -6.73 -13.38 10.52
CA VAL A 564 -6.06 -12.43 9.63
C VAL A 564 -6.97 -12.13 8.44
N VAL A 565 -7.10 -10.86 8.08
CA VAL A 565 -7.84 -10.37 6.92
C VAL A 565 -6.84 -9.82 5.92
N GLU A 566 -6.91 -10.27 4.66
CA GLU A 566 -6.06 -9.75 3.58
C GLU A 566 -6.92 -9.00 2.56
N PRO A 567 -6.77 -7.66 2.47
CA PRO A 567 -7.54 -6.84 1.54
C PRO A 567 -7.07 -7.00 0.09
N HIS A 568 -8.02 -7.24 -0.82
CA HIS A 568 -7.78 -7.30 -2.27
C HIS A 568 -8.34 -6.04 -2.94
N VAL A 569 -7.52 -5.41 -3.79
CA VAL A 569 -7.90 -4.25 -4.60
C VAL A 569 -7.87 -4.65 -6.08
N PHE A 570 -9.00 -4.53 -6.77
CA PHE A 570 -9.20 -4.99 -8.16
C PHE A 570 -9.36 -3.85 -9.17
N HIS A 571 -8.77 -2.68 -8.89
CA HIS A 571 -8.90 -1.50 -9.75
C HIS A 571 -7.59 -0.68 -9.79
N PRO A 572 -7.37 0.17 -10.83
CA PRO A 572 -6.12 0.92 -11.01
C PRO A 572 -6.04 2.25 -10.26
N LEU A 573 -6.98 2.59 -9.37
CA LEU A 573 -6.91 3.86 -8.66
C LEU A 573 -5.55 4.03 -7.97
N ALA A 574 -4.94 5.20 -8.17
CA ALA A 574 -3.71 5.60 -7.51
C ALA A 574 -4.00 5.82 -6.03
N LEU A 575 -3.70 4.83 -5.18
CA LEU A 575 -4.08 4.86 -3.76
C LEU A 575 -3.49 6.08 -3.02
N GLU A 576 -2.34 6.56 -3.47
CA GLU A 576 -1.66 7.73 -2.92
C GLU A 576 -2.32 9.07 -3.29
N LYS A 577 -3.12 9.12 -4.37
CA LYS A 577 -3.80 10.34 -4.83
C LYS A 577 -5.32 10.30 -4.66
N GLN A 578 -5.93 9.14 -4.85
CA GLN A 578 -7.37 8.98 -5.08
C GLN A 578 -8.09 8.23 -3.96
N ALA A 579 -7.38 7.50 -3.10
CA ALA A 579 -7.99 6.79 -1.98
C ALA A 579 -7.94 7.63 -0.69
N PRO A 580 -8.96 7.49 0.19
CA PRO A 580 -8.85 7.97 1.56
C PRO A 580 -7.64 7.35 2.27
N PRO A 581 -6.96 8.05 3.19
CA PRO A 581 -5.76 7.54 3.85
C PRO A 581 -5.98 6.20 4.57
N LEU A 582 -7.14 6.03 5.20
CA LEU A 582 -7.52 4.78 5.85
C LEU A 582 -7.63 3.61 4.86
N ALA A 583 -8.25 3.82 3.68
CA ALA A 583 -8.35 2.78 2.65
C ALA A 583 -6.97 2.38 2.12
N ARG A 584 -6.08 3.36 1.88
CA ARG A 584 -4.68 3.09 1.49
C ARG A 584 -3.95 2.30 2.59
N PHE A 585 -4.15 2.65 3.86
CA PHE A 585 -3.54 1.97 5.01
C PHE A 585 -3.93 0.50 5.05
N LEU A 586 -5.23 0.21 4.96
CA LEU A 586 -5.75 -1.16 4.93
C LEU A 586 -5.19 -1.96 3.75
N ALA A 587 -5.18 -1.39 2.54
CA ALA A 587 -4.67 -2.04 1.34
C ALA A 587 -3.17 -2.39 1.42
N MET A 588 -2.39 -1.55 2.11
CA MET A 588 -0.93 -1.62 2.10
C MET A 588 -0.32 -2.26 3.34
N LEU A 589 -1.04 -2.38 4.45
CA LEU A 589 -0.50 -2.85 5.74
C LEU A 589 0.24 -4.19 5.63
N GLY A 590 -0.43 -5.24 5.14
CA GLY A 590 0.20 -6.55 5.00
C GLY A 590 1.32 -6.54 3.94
N ARG A 591 1.05 -5.91 2.80
CA ARG A 591 2.00 -5.82 1.67
C ARG A 591 3.25 -5.00 2.01
N GLY A 592 3.19 -4.15 3.04
CA GLY A 592 4.30 -3.36 3.56
C GLY A 592 5.45 -4.19 4.11
N PHE A 593 5.23 -5.47 4.41
CA PHE A 593 6.24 -6.42 4.92
C PHE A 593 6.64 -7.48 3.89
N ALA A 594 6.21 -7.33 2.64
CA ALA A 594 6.49 -8.25 1.56
C ALA A 594 7.31 -7.57 0.46
N THR A 595 8.19 -8.33 -0.17
CA THR A 595 8.97 -7.89 -1.32
C THR A 595 8.04 -7.30 -2.38
N ALA A 596 8.26 -6.03 -2.70
CA ALA A 596 7.36 -5.25 -3.53
C ALA A 596 7.45 -5.67 -5.00
N TRP A 597 6.29 -5.69 -5.65
CA TRP A 597 6.19 -5.87 -7.09
C TRP A 597 6.10 -4.51 -7.79
N THR A 598 7.19 -4.08 -8.42
CA THR A 598 7.33 -2.75 -9.01
C THR A 598 7.90 -2.81 -10.43
N ALA A 599 7.81 -1.69 -11.15
CA ALA A 599 8.59 -1.46 -12.35
C ALA A 599 10.10 -1.56 -12.05
N PHE A 600 10.89 -1.81 -13.09
CA PHE A 600 12.35 -1.78 -12.98
C PHE A 600 12.79 -0.40 -12.51
N ASP A 601 13.52 -0.37 -11.40
CA ASP A 601 14.05 0.85 -10.82
C ASP A 601 15.59 0.89 -10.95
N TRP A 602 16.08 1.94 -11.58
CA TRP A 602 17.52 2.24 -11.71
C TRP A 602 18.15 2.78 -10.42
N GLY A 603 17.34 3.20 -9.47
CA GLY A 603 17.73 3.82 -8.21
C GLY A 603 17.83 5.34 -8.24
N PRO A 604 17.94 5.99 -7.06
CA PRO A 604 17.78 7.43 -6.91
C PRO A 604 18.88 8.22 -7.64
N ALA A 605 20.09 7.67 -7.75
CA ALA A 605 21.19 8.30 -8.48
C ALA A 605 20.89 8.45 -9.99
N ALA A 606 20.11 7.53 -10.57
CA ALA A 606 19.82 7.52 -12.00
C ALA A 606 18.73 8.51 -12.42
N ALA A 607 17.94 9.05 -11.48
CA ALA A 607 16.87 10.02 -11.76
C ALA A 607 17.39 11.34 -12.36
N GLY A 608 18.65 11.68 -12.06
CA GLY A 608 19.34 12.85 -12.58
C GLY A 608 19.91 12.65 -14.00
N LEU A 609 20.11 11.41 -14.45
CA LEU A 609 20.85 11.13 -15.67
C LEU A 609 20.07 11.56 -16.94
N PRO A 610 20.74 12.20 -17.91
CA PRO A 610 20.12 12.67 -19.15
C PRO A 610 19.76 11.53 -20.10
N TYR A 611 20.48 10.41 -20.02
CA TYR A 611 20.22 9.20 -20.80
C TYR A 611 20.33 7.96 -19.90
N LEU A 612 19.42 7.01 -20.10
CA LEU A 612 19.55 5.64 -19.59
C LEU A 612 19.37 4.66 -20.75
N PRO A 613 20.25 3.65 -20.91
CA PRO A 613 20.08 2.63 -21.93
C PRO A 613 18.86 1.77 -21.65
N ARG A 614 18.38 1.08 -22.69
CA ARG A 614 17.36 0.04 -22.53
C ARG A 614 17.90 -1.07 -21.62
N VAL A 615 17.08 -1.66 -20.75
CA VAL A 615 17.43 -2.87 -19.99
C VAL A 615 16.65 -4.05 -20.55
N ARG A 616 17.35 -5.07 -21.01
CA ARG A 616 16.75 -6.31 -21.52
C ARG A 616 17.25 -7.51 -20.75
N TYR A 617 16.32 -8.37 -20.36
CA TYR A 617 16.60 -9.70 -19.85
C TYR A 617 15.98 -10.71 -20.81
N ARG A 618 16.82 -11.53 -21.46
CA ARG A 618 16.39 -12.45 -22.53
C ARG A 618 15.62 -11.71 -23.63
N ARG A 619 14.32 -11.99 -23.84
CA ARG A 619 13.50 -11.31 -24.85
C ARG A 619 12.66 -10.19 -24.24
N SER A 620 12.80 -9.93 -22.94
CA SER A 620 11.97 -9.00 -22.19
C SER A 620 12.69 -7.68 -21.93
N ILE A 621 12.12 -6.59 -22.44
CA ILE A 621 12.54 -5.22 -22.17
C ILE A 621 11.96 -4.84 -20.79
N LEU A 622 12.80 -4.88 -19.77
CA LEU A 622 12.43 -4.56 -18.39
C LEU A 622 12.28 -3.04 -18.19
N ALA A 623 13.07 -2.25 -18.92
CA ALA A 623 12.97 -0.80 -18.98
C ALA A 623 13.35 -0.30 -20.38
N PRO A 624 12.52 0.54 -21.03
CA PRO A 624 12.88 1.16 -22.30
C PRO A 624 14.03 2.17 -22.11
N ALA A 625 14.76 2.48 -23.18
CA ALA A 625 15.73 3.58 -23.15
C ALA A 625 15.02 4.90 -22.83
N ARG A 626 15.68 5.78 -22.08
CA ARG A 626 15.10 7.02 -21.54
C ARG A 626 16.01 8.21 -21.84
N TRP A 627 15.43 9.31 -22.32
CA TRP A 627 16.10 10.60 -22.51
C TRP A 627 15.40 11.68 -21.70
N LYS A 628 16.18 12.56 -21.07
CA LYS A 628 15.67 13.71 -20.32
C LYS A 628 16.20 14.98 -20.96
N LEU A 629 15.28 15.80 -21.45
CA LEU A 629 15.56 17.07 -22.10
C LEU A 629 15.23 18.22 -21.12
N PRO A 630 16.22 18.88 -20.51
CA PRO A 630 15.96 20.07 -19.70
C PRO A 630 15.48 21.23 -20.57
N ALA A 631 14.51 22.02 -20.10
CA ALA A 631 14.02 23.18 -20.85
C ALA A 631 15.13 24.19 -21.19
N ALA A 632 16.13 24.29 -20.32
CA ALA A 632 17.25 25.22 -20.44
C ALA A 632 18.23 24.91 -21.59
N THR A 633 18.17 23.72 -22.19
CA THR A 633 19.01 23.38 -23.36
C THR A 633 18.45 23.91 -24.68
N LEU A 634 17.21 24.43 -24.67
CA LEU A 634 16.53 24.97 -25.84
C LEU A 634 16.37 26.49 -25.74
N PRO A 635 16.20 27.21 -26.88
CA PRO A 635 15.97 28.65 -26.87
C PRO A 635 14.74 29.05 -26.03
N SER A 636 14.86 30.11 -25.23
CA SER A 636 13.74 30.67 -24.48
C SER A 636 12.76 31.41 -25.38
N GLY A 637 11.46 31.33 -25.10
CA GLY A 637 10.43 32.14 -25.76
C GLY A 637 9.47 31.35 -26.64
N ALA A 638 8.99 31.99 -27.70
CA ALA A 638 7.99 31.42 -28.61
C ALA A 638 8.56 30.29 -29.47
N PHE A 639 7.72 29.33 -29.82
CA PHE A 639 8.08 28.29 -30.79
C PHE A 639 8.32 28.91 -32.17
N GLY A 640 9.33 28.42 -32.89
CA GLY A 640 9.66 28.82 -34.26
C GLY A 640 10.77 27.93 -34.85
N PRO A 641 11.18 28.15 -36.10
CA PRO A 641 12.15 27.29 -36.80
C PRO A 641 13.48 27.11 -36.05
N GLY A 642 13.98 28.18 -35.42
CA GLY A 642 15.21 28.10 -34.60
C GLY A 642 15.06 27.22 -33.36
N TRP A 643 13.87 27.21 -32.74
CA TRP A 643 13.58 26.34 -31.60
C TRP A 643 13.50 24.87 -32.05
N HIS A 644 12.81 24.59 -33.15
CA HIS A 644 12.69 23.23 -33.70
C HIS A 644 14.04 22.69 -34.18
N LYS A 645 14.86 23.54 -34.82
CA LYS A 645 16.24 23.18 -35.16
C LYS A 645 17.04 22.79 -33.91
N ALA A 646 16.97 23.57 -32.83
CA ALA A 646 17.67 23.24 -31.58
C ALA A 646 17.21 21.91 -30.97
N LEU A 647 15.91 21.58 -31.07
CA LEU A 647 15.40 20.28 -30.66
C LEU A 647 15.97 19.14 -31.52
N ASN A 648 16.06 19.32 -32.84
CA ASN A 648 16.63 18.32 -33.75
C ASN A 648 18.15 18.16 -33.57
N ASP A 649 18.87 19.26 -33.35
CA ASP A 649 20.29 19.26 -33.03
C ASP A 649 20.54 18.46 -31.73
N TRP A 650 19.74 18.72 -30.69
CA TRP A 650 19.76 17.94 -29.45
C TRP A 650 19.43 16.46 -29.68
N ALA A 651 18.38 16.16 -30.44
CA ALA A 651 17.99 14.77 -30.73
C ALA A 651 19.11 14.02 -31.47
N THR A 652 19.83 14.71 -32.36
CA THR A 652 20.98 14.16 -33.09
C THR A 652 22.17 13.92 -32.16
N GLU A 653 22.51 14.89 -31.31
CA GLU A 653 23.58 14.80 -30.31
C GLU A 653 23.35 13.61 -29.36
N TRP A 654 22.11 13.47 -28.86
CA TRP A 654 21.72 12.42 -27.92
C TRP A 654 21.27 11.11 -28.60
N ARG A 655 21.43 11.01 -29.93
CA ARG A 655 21.14 9.83 -30.76
C ARG A 655 19.73 9.28 -30.54
N CYS A 656 18.77 10.17 -30.37
CA CYS A 656 17.36 9.85 -30.21
C CYS A 656 16.82 9.15 -31.47
N PRO A 657 16.03 8.07 -31.32
CA PRO A 657 15.17 7.59 -32.39
C PRO A 657 14.24 8.71 -32.92
N PRO A 658 13.82 8.66 -34.20
CA PRO A 658 12.92 9.67 -34.77
C PRO A 658 11.61 9.80 -33.99
N ARG A 659 11.07 8.66 -33.54
CA ARG A 659 9.82 8.58 -32.77
C ARG A 659 10.07 8.11 -31.34
N LEU A 660 9.50 8.84 -30.38
CA LEU A 660 9.64 8.62 -28.95
C LEU A 660 8.32 8.88 -28.24
N ASP A 661 8.10 8.24 -27.10
CA ASP A 661 6.98 8.56 -26.22
C ASP A 661 7.38 9.70 -25.28
N LEU A 662 6.70 10.85 -25.39
CA LEU A 662 6.75 11.91 -24.38
C LEU A 662 5.91 11.49 -23.18
N VAL A 663 6.54 11.43 -22.01
CA VAL A 663 5.92 10.98 -20.75
C VAL A 663 5.50 12.19 -19.89
N ASP A 664 4.25 12.17 -19.44
CA ASP A 664 3.64 13.14 -18.52
C ASP A 664 2.78 12.39 -17.48
N ASP A 665 3.36 12.11 -16.31
CA ASP A 665 2.77 11.26 -15.26
C ASP A 665 2.31 9.89 -15.81
N ASP A 666 1.00 9.61 -15.82
CA ASP A 666 0.39 8.38 -16.34
C ASP A 666 0.08 8.44 -17.85
N ARG A 667 0.44 9.54 -18.52
CA ARG A 667 0.13 9.79 -19.93
C ARG A 667 1.39 9.70 -20.77
N THR A 668 1.25 9.05 -21.92
CA THR A 668 2.25 9.05 -22.98
C THR A 668 1.64 9.56 -24.28
N VAL A 669 2.44 10.28 -25.04
CA VAL A 669 2.13 10.71 -26.41
C VAL A 669 3.32 10.37 -27.29
N THR A 670 3.10 9.55 -28.30
CA THR A 670 4.14 9.23 -29.28
C THR A 670 4.33 10.43 -30.20
N VAL A 671 5.55 10.96 -30.24
CA VAL A 671 5.92 12.13 -31.03
C VAL A 671 7.05 11.79 -31.98
N ASP A 672 7.01 12.36 -33.18
CA ASP A 672 8.13 12.44 -34.11
C ASP A 672 8.80 13.80 -33.91
N LEU A 673 10.06 13.83 -33.48
CA LEU A 673 10.74 15.10 -33.18
C LEU A 673 11.03 15.93 -34.44
N ALA A 674 11.11 15.30 -35.61
CA ALA A 674 11.32 15.99 -36.88
C ALA A 674 10.04 16.67 -37.40
N GLU A 675 8.87 16.25 -36.92
CA GLU A 675 7.57 16.83 -37.29
C GLU A 675 7.30 18.15 -36.54
N PRO A 676 7.17 19.31 -37.23
CA PRO A 676 6.97 20.61 -36.60
C PRO A 676 5.79 20.67 -35.63
N LEU A 677 4.67 20.02 -35.96
CA LEU A 677 3.50 20.03 -35.07
C LEU A 677 3.80 19.29 -33.75
N HIS A 678 4.47 18.14 -33.82
CA HIS A 678 4.86 17.36 -32.66
C HIS A 678 5.90 18.09 -31.80
N ALA A 679 6.89 18.73 -32.44
CA ALA A 679 7.84 19.59 -31.75
C ALA A 679 7.14 20.73 -30.97
N ARG A 680 6.02 21.25 -31.49
CA ARG A 680 5.21 22.25 -30.79
C ARG A 680 4.46 21.68 -29.58
N LEU A 681 4.07 20.39 -29.59
CA LEU A 681 3.55 19.71 -28.40
C LEU A 681 4.63 19.61 -27.31
N VAL A 682 5.86 19.27 -27.68
CA VAL A 682 7.02 19.26 -26.76
C VAL A 682 7.29 20.65 -26.19
N HIS A 683 7.26 21.70 -27.03
CA HIS A 683 7.39 23.09 -26.57
C HIS A 683 6.33 23.44 -25.53
N HIS A 684 5.07 23.10 -25.78
CA HIS A 684 3.97 23.38 -24.85
C HIS A 684 4.11 22.64 -23.52
N HIS A 685 4.62 21.41 -23.54
CA HIS A 685 5.00 20.65 -22.35
C HIS A 685 6.08 21.37 -21.55
N LEU A 686 7.18 21.77 -22.19
CA LEU A 686 8.31 22.44 -21.55
C LEU A 686 7.98 23.85 -21.01
N ARG A 687 6.85 24.45 -21.40
CA ARG A 687 6.35 25.69 -20.78
C ARG A 687 5.76 25.47 -19.37
N ARG A 688 5.36 24.25 -19.06
CA ARG A 688 4.73 23.87 -17.78
C ARG A 688 5.68 23.06 -16.89
N HIS A 689 6.64 22.38 -17.50
CA HIS A 689 7.55 21.47 -16.83
C HIS A 689 9.01 21.89 -17.07
N LYS A 690 9.88 21.67 -16.06
CA LYS A 690 11.31 22.00 -16.17
C LYS A 690 12.08 21.10 -17.13
N SER A 691 11.52 19.95 -17.50
CA SER A 691 12.11 19.00 -18.44
C SER A 691 11.05 18.16 -19.14
N ALA A 692 11.37 17.66 -20.33
CA ALA A 692 10.63 16.65 -21.06
C ALA A 692 11.30 15.29 -20.86
N LEU A 693 10.52 14.27 -20.53
CA LEU A 693 10.98 12.91 -20.41
C LEU A 693 10.53 12.12 -21.63
N PHE A 694 11.47 11.54 -22.37
CA PHE A 694 11.20 10.68 -23.50
C PHE A 694 11.57 9.24 -23.18
N GLN A 695 10.76 8.32 -23.69
CA GLN A 695 11.03 6.89 -23.65
C GLN A 695 10.99 6.29 -25.05
N GLU A 696 11.80 5.28 -25.25
CA GLU A 696 11.74 4.44 -26.44
C GLU A 696 10.35 3.79 -26.59
N THR A 697 9.83 3.79 -27.81
CA THR A 697 8.54 3.21 -28.16
C THR A 697 8.68 2.09 -29.20
N ALA A 698 7.60 1.36 -29.46
CA ALA A 698 7.56 0.33 -30.50
C ALA A 698 7.35 0.98 -31.88
N SER A 699 8.09 0.53 -32.89
CA SER A 699 7.86 0.93 -34.28
C SER A 699 6.60 0.29 -34.87
N ASP A 700 6.15 0.75 -36.04
CA ASP A 700 5.01 0.16 -36.73
C ASP A 700 5.32 -1.29 -37.15
N GLU A 701 6.58 -1.56 -37.50
CA GLU A 701 7.07 -2.89 -37.80
C GLU A 701 7.08 -3.77 -36.56
N ASP A 702 7.48 -3.25 -35.39
CA ASP A 702 7.39 -3.98 -34.13
C ASP A 702 5.96 -4.39 -33.79
N LEU A 703 4.96 -3.66 -34.28
CA LEU A 703 3.55 -3.98 -34.07
C LEU A 703 2.93 -4.82 -35.20
N GLY A 704 3.73 -5.26 -36.17
CA GLY A 704 3.26 -5.91 -37.41
C GLY A 704 2.49 -7.22 -37.21
N TRP A 705 2.70 -7.95 -36.11
CA TRP A 705 1.96 -9.20 -35.84
C TRP A 705 0.46 -9.00 -35.60
N ILE A 706 0.06 -7.83 -35.09
CA ILE A 706 -1.32 -7.46 -34.75
C ILE A 706 -1.79 -6.17 -35.45
N GLY A 707 -0.86 -5.39 -35.99
CA GLY A 707 -1.11 -4.14 -36.72
C GLY A 707 -1.65 -2.99 -35.87
N ARG A 708 -1.63 -3.11 -34.53
CA ARG A 708 -2.29 -2.21 -33.57
C ARG A 708 -1.43 -2.00 -32.33
N ALA A 709 -1.52 -0.81 -31.74
CA ALA A 709 -1.02 -0.60 -30.39
C ALA A 709 -1.83 -1.46 -29.41
N HIS A 710 -1.15 -2.27 -28.61
CA HIS A 710 -1.77 -3.25 -27.72
C HIS A 710 -0.99 -3.41 -26.41
N GLU A 711 -1.67 -3.99 -25.42
CA GLU A 711 -1.16 -4.52 -24.15
C GLU A 711 -2.02 -5.73 -23.80
N ILE A 712 -1.43 -6.86 -23.42
CA ILE A 712 -2.12 -8.04 -22.92
C ILE A 712 -1.79 -8.17 -21.43
N THR A 713 -2.79 -8.40 -20.59
CA THR A 713 -2.58 -8.51 -19.14
C THR A 713 -2.70 -9.95 -18.66
N VAL A 714 -1.86 -10.31 -17.69
CA VAL A 714 -1.77 -11.64 -17.10
C VAL A 714 -1.83 -11.54 -15.57
N PRO A 715 -2.80 -12.17 -14.92
CA PRO A 715 -2.76 -12.37 -13.47
C PRO A 715 -1.66 -13.37 -13.11
N LEU A 716 -0.84 -13.03 -12.11
CA LEU A 716 0.20 -13.92 -11.58
C LEU A 716 -0.03 -14.16 -10.09
N ALA A 717 0.23 -15.38 -9.63
CA ALA A 717 0.20 -15.78 -8.23
C ALA A 717 1.59 -16.21 -7.76
N SER A 718 1.91 -15.94 -6.49
CA SER A 718 3.16 -16.37 -5.89
C SER A 718 3.18 -17.89 -5.76
N THR A 719 4.33 -18.50 -6.04
CA THR A 719 4.56 -19.92 -5.78
C THR A 719 5.24 -20.15 -4.43
N ARG A 720 5.46 -19.10 -3.63
CA ARG A 720 6.03 -19.24 -2.29
C ARG A 720 4.97 -19.85 -1.36
N PRO A 721 5.39 -20.68 -0.39
CA PRO A 721 4.47 -21.15 0.63
C PRO A 721 3.90 -19.96 1.40
N GLN A 722 2.62 -20.08 1.78
CA GLN A 722 1.99 -19.12 2.67
C GLN A 722 2.69 -19.15 4.04
N ALA A 723 2.75 -18.01 4.71
CA ALA A 723 3.20 -17.93 6.08
C ALA A 723 2.17 -18.57 7.02
N PRO A 724 2.59 -19.22 8.11
CA PRO A 724 1.65 -19.78 9.09
C PRO A 724 0.79 -18.67 9.69
N HIS A 725 -0.46 -19.00 10.01
CA HIS A 725 -1.36 -18.09 10.70
C HIS A 725 -0.83 -17.80 12.11
N PRO A 726 -0.76 -16.53 12.55
CA PRO A 726 -0.37 -16.21 13.93
C PRO A 726 -1.42 -16.71 14.92
N ASP A 727 -1.01 -17.06 16.15
CA ASP A 727 -1.97 -17.36 17.21
C ASP A 727 -2.63 -16.07 17.70
N LEU A 728 -3.95 -16.00 17.56
CA LEU A 728 -4.79 -14.86 17.94
C LEU A 728 -5.75 -15.21 19.09
N SER A 729 -5.73 -16.46 19.58
CA SER A 729 -6.75 -16.99 20.50
C SER A 729 -6.85 -16.16 21.78
N HIS A 730 -5.69 -15.76 22.31
CA HIS A 730 -5.56 -15.04 23.58
C HIS A 730 -5.06 -13.60 23.45
N ALA A 731 -4.97 -13.05 22.23
CA ALA A 731 -4.49 -11.68 22.04
C ALA A 731 -5.52 -10.69 22.64
N PRO A 732 -5.16 -9.88 23.65
CA PRO A 732 -6.10 -8.90 24.22
C PRO A 732 -6.27 -7.72 23.27
N VAL A 733 -7.45 -7.10 23.30
CA VAL A 733 -7.69 -5.83 22.60
C VAL A 733 -7.19 -4.69 23.48
N VAL A 734 -6.35 -3.82 22.92
CA VAL A 734 -5.80 -2.63 23.59
C VAL A 734 -6.18 -1.41 22.77
N THR A 735 -6.87 -0.47 23.41
CA THR A 735 -7.24 0.83 22.84
C THR A 735 -6.32 1.92 23.38
N ASN A 736 -6.34 3.11 22.76
CA ASN A 736 -5.57 4.26 23.24
C ASN A 736 -5.99 4.69 24.66
N GLU A 737 -7.23 4.41 25.08
CA GLU A 737 -7.77 4.74 26.41
C GLU A 737 -7.31 3.76 27.49
N THR A 738 -7.09 2.50 27.12
CA THR A 738 -6.64 1.45 28.05
C THR A 738 -5.13 1.42 28.25
N LEU A 739 -4.37 2.27 27.54
CA LEU A 739 -2.92 2.33 27.67
C LEU A 739 -2.52 2.86 29.05
N ALA A 740 -1.59 2.14 29.68
CA ALA A 740 -0.95 2.52 30.93
C ALA A 740 -0.44 3.98 30.89
N HIS A 741 -0.86 4.78 31.89
CA HIS A 741 -0.43 6.17 32.05
C HIS A 741 0.67 6.32 33.11
N PRO A 742 1.68 7.20 32.92
CA PRO A 742 2.61 7.54 33.99
C PRO A 742 1.87 8.26 35.12
N GLY A 743 1.63 7.60 36.25
CA GLY A 743 0.84 8.15 37.35
C GLY A 743 -0.21 7.19 37.89
N ASP A 744 -0.46 6.11 37.17
CA ASP A 744 -1.44 5.11 37.56
C ASP A 744 -0.94 4.27 38.74
N GLY A 745 -1.46 4.58 39.93
CA GLY A 745 -1.11 3.91 41.18
C GLY A 745 -1.65 2.48 41.30
N GLU A 746 -2.53 2.05 40.38
CA GLU A 746 -3.03 0.68 40.33
C GLU A 746 -2.05 -0.27 39.62
N GLN A 747 -1.08 0.28 38.87
CA GLN A 747 -0.06 -0.54 38.24
C GLN A 747 0.87 -1.17 39.28
N PRO A 748 1.33 -2.41 39.05
CA PRO A 748 2.28 -3.07 39.95
C PRO A 748 3.68 -2.45 39.89
N TRP A 749 4.01 -1.73 38.81
CA TRP A 749 5.34 -1.19 38.55
C TRP A 749 5.32 0.29 38.15
N VAL A 750 6.18 1.09 38.75
CA VAL A 750 6.63 2.37 38.17
C VAL A 750 7.68 2.07 37.11
N GLN A 751 7.43 2.48 35.87
CA GLN A 751 8.43 2.41 34.80
C GLN A 751 9.21 3.72 34.67
N ALA A 752 10.52 3.65 34.89
CA ALA A 752 11.47 4.75 34.78
C ALA A 752 12.48 4.48 33.66
N LYS A 753 12.56 5.38 32.68
CA LYS A 753 13.60 5.41 31.65
C LYS A 753 14.72 6.33 32.09
N VAL A 754 15.91 5.78 32.32
CA VAL A 754 17.11 6.51 32.75
C VAL A 754 18.07 6.56 31.58
N PHE A 755 18.10 7.69 30.87
CA PHE A 755 18.95 7.90 29.69
C PHE A 755 20.41 8.05 30.09
N THR A 756 21.27 7.22 29.49
CA THR A 756 22.68 7.10 29.86
C THR A 756 23.50 6.44 28.76
N HIS A 757 24.80 6.71 28.73
CA HIS A 757 25.71 6.04 27.81
C HIS A 757 25.89 4.56 28.22
N PRO A 758 25.99 3.60 27.27
CA PRO A 758 26.14 2.17 27.59
C PRO A 758 27.27 1.85 28.57
N THR A 759 28.37 2.61 28.55
CA THR A 759 29.52 2.41 29.45
C THR A 759 29.24 2.75 30.91
N ALA A 760 28.21 3.55 31.20
CA ALA A 760 27.82 3.91 32.57
C ALA A 760 26.74 2.98 33.15
N MET A 761 26.06 2.19 32.30
CA MET A 761 24.96 1.30 32.73
C MET A 761 25.41 0.29 33.78
N ASP A 762 26.60 -0.29 33.63
CA ASP A 762 27.12 -1.30 34.56
C ASP A 762 27.36 -0.71 35.96
N GLU A 763 27.91 0.51 36.06
CA GLU A 763 28.08 1.20 37.34
C GLU A 763 26.72 1.52 37.97
N ILE A 764 25.76 1.99 37.17
CA ILE A 764 24.40 2.27 37.65
C ILE A 764 23.78 0.97 38.20
N ILE A 765 23.88 -0.13 37.46
CA ILE A 765 23.28 -1.42 37.85
C ILE A 765 23.93 -1.99 39.10
N THR A 766 25.26 -1.99 39.17
CA THR A 766 26.01 -2.70 40.22
C THR A 766 26.25 -1.86 41.48
N ARG A 767 26.34 -0.53 41.35
CA ARG A 767 26.72 0.36 42.47
C ARG A 767 25.65 1.35 42.88
N ARG A 768 24.86 1.90 41.95
CA ARG A 768 23.89 2.98 42.28
C ARG A 768 22.47 2.46 42.51
N MET A 769 22.03 1.44 41.78
CA MET A 769 20.71 0.83 41.93
C MET A 769 20.51 0.16 43.29
N PRO A 770 21.49 -0.54 43.91
CA PRO A 770 21.32 -1.08 45.26
C PRO A 770 20.92 -0.02 46.29
N HIS A 771 21.48 1.19 46.22
CA HIS A 771 21.11 2.30 47.11
C HIS A 771 19.69 2.81 46.87
N LEU A 772 19.22 2.82 45.61
CA LEU A 772 17.82 3.11 45.30
C LEU A 772 16.88 2.10 45.96
N LEU A 773 17.20 0.81 45.86
CA LEU A 773 16.38 -0.26 46.42
C LEU A 773 16.31 -0.20 47.95
N GLU A 774 17.43 0.13 48.60
CA GLU A 774 17.50 0.37 50.04
C GLU A 774 16.59 1.54 50.46
N GLN A 775 16.65 2.67 49.75
CA GLN A 775 15.78 3.83 50.00
C GLN A 775 14.29 3.53 49.79
N LEU A 776 13.97 2.68 48.82
CA LEU A 776 12.59 2.23 48.54
C LEU A 776 12.11 1.12 49.47
N GLY A 777 12.98 0.56 50.32
CA GLY A 777 12.63 -0.55 51.21
C GLY A 777 12.22 -1.83 50.47
N THR A 778 12.73 -2.05 49.26
CA THR A 778 12.37 -3.20 48.42
C THR A 778 13.61 -3.91 47.90
N THR A 779 13.46 -5.18 47.52
CA THR A 779 14.48 -5.93 46.78
C THR A 779 14.02 -6.29 45.37
N ARG A 780 12.77 -5.94 45.03
CA ARG A 780 12.17 -6.21 43.73
C ARG A 780 12.49 -5.06 42.79
N VAL A 781 13.19 -5.36 41.72
CA VAL A 781 13.37 -4.49 40.56
C VAL A 781 13.70 -5.39 39.38
N TRP A 782 13.27 -4.99 38.20
CA TRP A 782 13.83 -5.56 37.00
C TRP A 782 14.13 -4.46 36.00
N PHE A 783 15.14 -4.71 35.18
CA PHE A 783 15.61 -3.74 34.21
C PHE A 783 15.81 -4.38 32.85
N VAL A 784 15.84 -3.52 31.84
CA VAL A 784 16.37 -3.84 30.52
C VAL A 784 17.17 -2.67 29.99
N ARG A 785 18.19 -2.99 29.20
CA ARG A 785 18.97 -2.02 28.44
C ARG A 785 18.27 -1.81 27.11
N TYR A 786 18.02 -0.56 26.76
CA TYR A 786 17.15 -0.26 25.64
C TYR A 786 17.71 0.86 24.78
N ARG A 787 17.45 0.73 23.47
CA ARG A 787 17.63 1.78 22.46
C ARG A 787 16.66 1.48 21.33
N SER A 788 16.19 2.50 20.66
CA SER A 788 15.38 2.37 19.44
C SER A 788 15.81 3.40 18.41
N LEU A 789 15.08 3.50 17.29
CA LEU A 789 15.30 4.58 16.32
C LEU A 789 14.93 5.95 16.90
N GLN A 790 14.12 5.97 17.96
CA GLN A 790 13.52 7.16 18.55
C GLN A 790 14.11 7.51 19.92
N GLU A 791 14.60 6.51 20.65
CA GLU A 791 15.16 6.66 21.98
C GLU A 791 16.64 6.27 21.98
N THR A 792 17.49 7.18 22.43
CA THR A 792 18.91 6.89 22.69
C THR A 792 19.07 5.87 23.81
N ASP A 793 20.28 5.35 24.00
CA ASP A 793 20.57 4.35 25.02
C ASP A 793 20.07 4.77 26.41
N HIS A 794 19.35 3.86 27.07
CA HIS A 794 18.81 4.06 28.40
C HIS A 794 18.54 2.74 29.12
N LEU A 795 18.37 2.82 30.45
CA LEU A 795 17.85 1.72 31.26
C LEU A 795 16.35 1.93 31.47
N ARG A 796 15.52 0.91 31.18
CA ARG A 796 14.11 0.88 31.60
C ARG A 796 14.03 0.10 32.91
N LEU A 797 13.91 0.81 34.02
CA LEU A 797 13.78 0.25 35.36
C LEU A 797 12.30 0.12 35.72
N ARG A 798 11.91 -1.03 36.29
CA ARG A 798 10.59 -1.24 36.87
C ARG A 798 10.76 -1.51 38.36
N VAL A 799 10.27 -0.58 39.18
CA VAL A 799 10.25 -0.72 40.64
C VAL A 799 8.81 -0.83 41.13
N PRO A 800 8.51 -1.61 42.18
CA PRO A 800 7.16 -1.74 42.69
C PRO A 800 6.57 -0.40 43.10
N THR A 801 5.30 -0.17 42.81
CA THR A 801 4.59 1.05 43.23
C THR A 801 4.40 1.13 44.75
N GLY A 802 4.39 -0.01 45.44
CA GLY A 802 4.05 -0.08 46.86
C GLY A 802 2.54 0.11 47.13
N GLY A 803 1.71 0.02 46.08
CA GLY A 803 0.28 0.30 46.11
C GLY A 803 -0.05 1.79 45.87
N PRO A 804 -1.34 2.16 45.87
CA PRO A 804 -1.80 3.52 45.55
C PRO A 804 -1.18 4.61 46.43
N GLU A 805 -0.95 4.32 47.71
CA GLU A 805 -0.37 5.27 48.68
C GLU A 805 1.17 5.41 48.53
N GLY A 806 1.86 4.36 48.06
CA GLY A 806 3.33 4.33 47.92
C GLY A 806 3.86 4.89 46.60
N TYR A 807 2.99 5.09 45.61
CA TYR A 807 3.38 5.53 44.27
C TYR A 807 4.10 6.88 44.27
N ALA A 808 3.53 7.87 44.97
CA ALA A 808 4.10 9.22 45.05
C ALA A 808 5.48 9.24 45.72
N ASP A 809 5.67 8.40 46.74
CA ASP A 809 6.95 8.27 47.44
C ASP A 809 8.00 7.59 46.57
N THR A 810 7.61 6.55 45.84
CA THR A 810 8.48 5.89 44.85
C THR A 810 8.95 6.87 43.78
N LEU A 811 8.05 7.70 43.24
CA LEU A 811 8.42 8.74 42.26
C LEU A 811 9.38 9.78 42.83
N ARG A 812 9.14 10.24 44.06
CA ARG A 812 10.01 11.24 44.71
C ARG A 812 11.42 10.68 44.91
N THR A 813 11.52 9.43 45.32
CA THR A 813 12.78 8.73 45.52
C THR A 813 13.51 8.52 44.18
N LEU A 814 12.83 8.06 43.13
CA LEU A 814 13.41 7.93 41.78
C LEU A 814 13.91 9.27 41.22
N SER A 815 13.15 10.34 41.41
CA SER A 815 13.52 11.68 41.00
C SER A 815 14.75 12.20 41.73
N HIS A 816 14.84 11.98 43.05
CA HIS A 816 16.02 12.33 43.84
C HIS A 816 17.25 11.50 43.44
N TRP A 817 17.11 10.19 43.32
CA TRP A 817 18.17 9.28 42.89
C TRP A 817 18.70 9.65 41.50
N THR A 818 17.83 9.94 40.53
CA THR A 818 18.29 10.32 39.18
C THR A 818 18.97 11.69 39.16
N ARG A 819 18.54 12.65 40.01
CA ARG A 819 19.27 13.92 40.18
C ARG A 819 20.71 13.69 40.67
N GLN A 820 20.92 12.73 41.57
CA GLN A 820 22.26 12.34 42.01
C GLN A 820 23.07 11.73 40.87
N LEU A 821 22.47 10.84 40.06
CA LEU A 821 23.13 10.29 38.87
C LEU A 821 23.55 11.38 37.88
N THR A 822 22.73 12.42 37.68
CA THR A 822 23.07 13.55 36.82
C THR A 822 24.20 14.39 37.40
N ALA A 823 24.21 14.65 38.71
CA ALA A 823 25.31 15.34 39.38
C ALA A 823 26.64 14.56 39.25
N ASP A 824 26.58 13.23 39.33
CA ASP A 824 27.71 12.31 39.14
C ASP A 824 28.10 12.12 37.65
N ARG A 825 27.37 12.72 36.70
CA ARG A 825 27.54 12.55 35.24
C ARG A 825 27.32 11.11 34.75
N LEU A 826 26.51 10.34 35.46
CA LEU A 826 26.13 8.98 35.10
C LEU A 826 24.84 8.90 34.26
N ALA A 827 23.93 9.87 34.37
CA ALA A 827 22.67 9.89 33.59
C ALA A 827 22.30 11.31 33.14
N SER A 828 21.67 11.43 31.98
CA SER A 828 21.27 12.72 31.40
C SER A 828 19.81 13.09 31.71
N GLN A 829 18.92 12.10 31.80
CA GLN A 829 17.48 12.35 31.90
C GLN A 829 16.73 11.18 32.55
N LEU A 830 15.68 11.52 33.31
CA LEU A 830 14.62 10.62 33.75
C LEU A 830 13.35 10.88 32.93
N VAL A 831 12.74 9.82 32.39
CA VAL A 831 11.38 9.85 31.85
C VAL A 831 10.54 8.80 32.57
N LEU A 832 9.38 9.20 33.07
CA LEU A 832 8.38 8.29 33.61
C LEU A 832 7.41 7.92 32.49
N ASP A 833 7.12 6.64 32.36
CA ASP A 833 6.26 6.10 31.30
C ASP A 833 5.30 5.06 31.88
N GLY A 834 4.24 4.72 31.13
CA GLY A 834 3.34 3.63 31.51
C GLY A 834 4.00 2.26 31.34
N TYR A 835 3.79 1.35 32.29
CA TYR A 835 4.23 -0.03 32.13
C TYR A 835 3.22 -0.83 31.30
N ARG A 836 3.70 -1.46 30.22
CA ARG A 836 2.87 -2.27 29.30
C ARG A 836 3.34 -3.72 29.35
N PRO A 837 2.61 -4.62 30.03
CA PRO A 837 2.96 -6.04 30.11
C PRO A 837 2.96 -6.70 28.72
N GLU A 838 3.96 -7.54 28.42
CA GLU A 838 4.08 -8.26 27.15
C GLU A 838 3.26 -9.57 27.14
N THR A 839 1.95 -9.46 27.38
CA THR A 839 1.00 -10.60 27.49
C THR A 839 0.96 -11.49 26.25
N GLY A 840 1.34 -10.96 25.09
CA GLY A 840 1.52 -11.73 23.87
C GLY A 840 2.74 -12.67 23.86
N ARG A 841 3.79 -12.35 24.63
CA ARG A 841 5.02 -13.17 24.73
C ARG A 841 5.00 -14.08 25.94
N TYR A 842 4.52 -13.58 27.07
CA TYR A 842 4.49 -14.31 28.34
C TYR A 842 3.05 -14.54 28.78
N SER A 843 2.76 -15.75 29.26
CA SER A 843 1.51 -16.03 29.98
C SER A 843 1.70 -15.64 31.45
N SER A 844 0.61 -15.55 32.23
CA SER A 844 0.69 -15.37 33.69
C SER A 844 1.69 -14.28 34.12
N MET A 845 1.48 -13.05 33.66
CA MET A 845 2.48 -11.97 33.69
C MET A 845 3.13 -11.75 35.06
N GLU A 846 2.38 -11.85 36.15
CA GLU A 846 2.92 -11.71 37.51
C GLU A 846 4.05 -12.73 37.79
N ALA A 847 3.86 -13.99 37.42
CA ALA A 847 4.89 -15.02 37.57
C ALA A 847 6.07 -14.82 36.61
N ALA A 848 5.81 -14.30 35.40
CA ALA A 848 6.87 -13.95 34.46
C ALA A 848 7.71 -12.76 34.97
N GLU A 849 7.08 -11.77 35.59
CA GLU A 849 7.73 -10.62 36.22
C GLU A 849 8.60 -11.03 37.41
N ASP A 850 8.17 -12.03 38.19
CA ASP A 850 9.00 -12.63 39.24
C ASP A 850 10.29 -13.26 38.66
N VAL A 851 10.19 -13.91 37.49
CA VAL A 851 11.37 -14.38 36.75
C VAL A 851 12.23 -13.21 36.29
N PHE A 852 11.65 -12.11 35.82
CA PHE A 852 12.41 -10.91 35.40
C PHE A 852 13.17 -10.27 36.55
N VAL A 853 12.56 -10.21 37.75
CA VAL A 853 13.21 -9.72 38.97
C VAL A 853 14.37 -10.63 39.35
N ALA A 854 14.12 -11.95 39.39
CA ALA A 854 15.16 -12.91 39.77
C ALA A 854 16.32 -12.94 38.76
N ASP A 855 16.03 -12.83 37.46
CA ASP A 855 17.05 -12.77 36.42
C ASP A 855 17.82 -11.44 36.46
N SER A 856 17.17 -10.32 36.74
CA SER A 856 17.86 -9.02 36.94
C SER A 856 18.83 -9.07 38.12
N LEU A 857 18.47 -9.78 39.20
CA LEU A 857 19.38 -10.02 40.32
C LEU A 857 20.57 -10.86 39.88
N VAL A 858 20.36 -11.98 39.17
CA VAL A 858 21.46 -12.81 38.64
C VAL A 858 22.36 -12.01 37.71
N SER A 859 21.80 -11.25 36.75
CA SER A 859 22.59 -10.40 35.84
C SER A 859 23.42 -9.38 36.61
N SER A 860 22.86 -8.72 37.64
CA SER A 860 23.63 -7.78 38.47
C SER A 860 24.78 -8.48 39.22
N ARG A 861 24.58 -9.72 39.68
CA ARG A 861 25.62 -10.52 40.33
C ARG A 861 26.67 -11.02 39.34
N ILE A 862 26.31 -11.31 38.09
CA ILE A 862 27.30 -11.68 37.07
C ILE A 862 28.24 -10.50 36.85
N LEU A 863 27.71 -9.28 36.78
CA LEU A 863 28.51 -8.08 36.58
C LEU A 863 29.41 -7.73 37.78
N THR A 864 29.04 -8.15 38.99
CA THR A 864 29.79 -7.83 40.23
C THR A 864 30.74 -8.94 40.66
N ASP A 865 30.30 -10.20 40.62
CA ASP A 865 30.93 -11.33 41.33
C ASP A 865 31.72 -12.26 40.38
N VAL A 866 31.43 -12.23 39.08
CA VAL A 866 32.08 -13.13 38.10
C VAL A 866 33.28 -12.43 37.48
N HIS A 867 34.46 -13.00 37.68
CA HIS A 867 35.72 -12.47 37.16
C HIS A 867 36.42 -13.50 36.26
N GLY A 868 37.19 -13.02 35.27
CA GLY A 868 38.00 -13.89 34.40
C GLY A 868 37.25 -14.59 33.26
N LEU A 869 35.93 -14.39 33.14
CA LEU A 869 35.14 -14.82 31.98
C LEU A 869 34.82 -13.64 31.07
N GLU A 870 34.81 -13.89 29.76
CA GLU A 870 34.19 -12.96 28.82
C GLU A 870 32.69 -12.88 29.10
N ARG A 871 32.09 -11.70 28.84
CA ARG A 871 30.69 -11.44 29.21
C ARG A 871 29.72 -12.37 28.45
N GLU A 872 30.02 -12.66 27.19
CA GLU A 872 29.28 -13.60 26.35
C GLU A 872 29.37 -15.03 26.91
N THR A 873 30.51 -15.42 27.48
CA THR A 873 30.69 -16.73 28.12
C THR A 873 29.87 -16.82 29.40
N ALA A 874 29.89 -15.80 30.25
CA ALA A 874 29.05 -15.75 31.45
C ALA A 874 27.55 -15.75 31.10
N CYS A 875 27.18 -15.03 30.03
CA CYS A 875 25.82 -15.04 29.49
C CYS A 875 25.42 -16.43 28.99
N ALA A 876 26.31 -17.14 28.29
CA ALA A 876 26.07 -18.51 27.85
C ALA A 876 25.77 -19.45 29.02
N PHE A 877 26.53 -19.37 30.12
CA PHE A 877 26.23 -20.15 31.33
C PHE A 877 24.91 -19.73 31.98
N GLY A 878 24.60 -18.43 31.99
CA GLY A 878 23.32 -17.92 32.49
C GLY A 878 22.13 -18.42 31.68
N MET A 879 22.27 -18.54 30.35
CA MET A 879 21.29 -19.14 29.43
C MET A 879 21.09 -20.64 29.70
N ILE A 880 22.17 -21.38 29.96
CA ILE A 880 22.09 -22.80 30.32
C ILE A 880 21.31 -22.98 31.62
N ASP A 881 21.63 -22.19 32.65
CA ASP A 881 20.90 -22.25 33.93
C ASP A 881 19.42 -21.86 33.80
N LEU A 882 19.08 -20.90 32.92
CA LEU A 882 17.69 -20.57 32.61
C LEU A 882 16.95 -21.78 31.99
N ALA A 883 17.54 -22.42 30.98
CA ALA A 883 16.94 -23.59 30.34
C ALA A 883 16.78 -24.76 31.33
N GLN A 884 17.79 -25.02 32.16
CA GLN A 884 17.73 -26.05 33.19
C GLN A 884 16.71 -25.72 34.30
N GLY A 885 16.61 -24.46 34.71
CA GLY A 885 15.64 -24.02 35.70
C GLY A 885 14.20 -24.06 35.18
N PHE A 886 14.00 -23.84 33.88
CA PHE A 886 12.67 -23.81 33.26
C PHE A 886 12.16 -25.18 32.81
N LEU A 887 13.02 -26.02 32.22
CA LEU A 887 12.64 -27.35 31.71
C LEU A 887 13.08 -28.50 32.62
N GLY A 888 13.91 -28.22 33.64
CA GLY A 888 14.60 -29.25 34.40
C GLY A 888 15.99 -29.56 33.83
N ASN A 889 16.87 -30.09 34.67
CA ASN A 889 18.31 -30.20 34.37
C ASN A 889 18.64 -30.98 33.09
N ARG A 890 17.96 -32.11 32.83
CA ARG A 890 18.25 -32.97 31.67
C ARG A 890 17.63 -32.39 30.40
N GLU A 891 16.35 -32.06 30.46
CA GLU A 891 15.57 -31.54 29.33
C GLU A 891 16.11 -30.18 28.87
N GLY A 892 16.48 -29.29 29.80
CA GLY A 892 17.09 -28.00 29.47
C GLY A 892 18.43 -28.12 28.75
N LEU A 893 19.30 -29.07 29.15
CA LEU A 893 20.56 -29.33 28.45
C LEU A 893 20.33 -29.88 27.04
N THR A 894 19.41 -30.84 26.90
CA THR A 894 19.06 -31.42 25.59
C THR A 894 18.48 -30.35 24.67
N TRP A 895 17.53 -29.56 25.17
CA TRP A 895 16.90 -28.48 24.42
C TRP A 895 17.93 -27.47 23.92
N MET A 896 18.83 -27.00 24.79
CA MET A 896 19.91 -26.07 24.40
C MET A 896 20.89 -26.66 23.38
N ALA A 897 21.11 -27.98 23.41
CA ALA A 897 21.97 -28.66 22.43
C ALA A 897 21.33 -28.79 21.04
N GLU A 898 20.00 -28.88 20.98
CA GLU A 898 19.21 -29.08 19.77
C GLU A 898 18.78 -27.77 19.12
N VAL A 899 18.37 -26.78 19.93
CA VAL A 899 17.85 -25.50 19.46
C VAL A 899 18.82 -24.83 18.49
N ARG A 900 18.29 -24.27 17.40
CA ARG A 900 19.13 -23.60 16.40
C ARG A 900 19.50 -22.21 16.91
N ALA A 901 20.78 -22.01 17.21
CA ALA A 901 21.32 -20.66 17.41
C ALA A 901 21.44 -19.95 16.06
N GLY A 902 20.72 -18.85 15.87
CA GLY A 902 20.88 -17.96 14.72
C GLY A 902 22.21 -17.19 14.78
N GLY A 903 22.82 -16.91 13.62
CA GLY A 903 24.06 -16.14 13.51
C GLY A 903 25.34 -16.98 13.61
N LYS A 904 26.50 -16.32 13.45
CA LYS A 904 27.82 -16.97 13.54
C LYS A 904 28.33 -16.91 14.97
N GLY A 905 28.81 -18.04 15.50
CA GLY A 905 29.49 -18.07 16.80
C GLY A 905 30.85 -17.40 16.75
N HIS A 906 31.36 -17.00 17.92
CA HIS A 906 32.74 -16.55 18.08
C HIS A 906 33.59 -17.68 18.66
N HIS A 907 34.68 -18.02 17.97
CA HIS A 907 35.53 -19.15 18.34
C HIS A 907 36.12 -18.99 19.76
N ALA A 908 36.60 -17.80 20.11
CA ALA A 908 37.20 -17.55 21.43
C ALA A 908 36.20 -17.80 22.58
N ILE A 909 34.99 -17.23 22.45
CA ILE A 909 33.89 -17.40 23.42
C ILE A 909 33.49 -18.88 23.53
N THR A 910 33.33 -19.56 22.39
CA THR A 910 32.96 -20.98 22.36
C THR A 910 34.01 -21.85 23.03
N ARG A 911 35.30 -21.58 22.79
CA ARG A 911 36.42 -22.31 23.40
C ARG A 911 36.41 -22.12 24.93
N GLN A 912 36.33 -20.88 25.40
CA GLN A 912 36.31 -20.58 26.84
C GLN A 912 35.11 -21.26 27.53
N ALA A 913 33.93 -21.23 26.91
CA ALA A 913 32.74 -21.90 27.45
C ALA A 913 32.88 -23.42 27.55
N LEU A 914 33.59 -24.06 26.60
CA LEU A 914 33.84 -25.50 26.60
C LEU A 914 34.89 -25.91 27.63
N GLU A 915 35.98 -25.14 27.78
CA GLU A 915 37.04 -25.39 28.76
C GLU A 915 36.52 -25.31 30.19
N GLN A 916 35.49 -24.48 30.42
CA GLN A 916 34.93 -24.19 31.73
C GLN A 916 33.61 -24.91 32.03
N ALA A 917 33.15 -25.80 31.15
CA ALA A 917 31.81 -26.40 31.19
C ALA A 917 31.50 -27.23 32.45
N GLU A 918 32.51 -27.78 33.12
CA GLU A 918 32.36 -28.68 34.27
C GLU A 918 32.53 -27.97 35.62
N ALA A 919 33.02 -26.73 35.61
CA ALA A 919 33.04 -25.90 36.79
C ALA A 919 31.68 -25.20 36.88
N ASP A 920 30.91 -25.43 37.95
CA ASP A 920 29.64 -24.73 38.21
C ASP A 920 29.93 -23.25 38.57
N LEU A 921 30.51 -22.52 37.62
CA LEU A 921 31.26 -21.28 37.84
C LEU A 921 30.37 -20.17 38.34
N LEU A 922 29.13 -20.10 37.85
CA LEU A 922 28.17 -19.13 38.36
C LEU A 922 27.82 -19.46 39.81
N TYR A 923 27.47 -20.70 40.11
CA TYR A 923 27.11 -21.09 41.48
C TYR A 923 28.26 -20.89 42.48
N ASN A 924 29.49 -21.16 42.05
CA ASN A 924 30.69 -21.05 42.89
C ASN A 924 31.32 -19.65 42.92
N ALA A 925 30.78 -18.66 42.19
CA ALA A 925 31.36 -17.31 42.14
C ALA A 925 31.28 -16.58 43.50
N SER A 926 30.13 -16.66 44.16
CA SER A 926 29.92 -16.09 45.51
C SER A 926 28.69 -16.71 46.19
N PRO A 927 28.57 -16.64 47.53
CA PRO A 927 27.34 -17.05 48.23
C PRO A 927 26.10 -16.27 47.79
N HIS A 928 26.27 -14.98 47.45
CA HIS A 928 25.18 -14.14 46.96
C HIS A 928 24.72 -14.54 45.56
N MET A 929 25.65 -14.95 44.69
CA MET A 929 25.35 -15.49 43.37
C MET A 929 24.59 -16.82 43.48
N ALA A 930 25.06 -17.76 44.32
CA ALA A 930 24.36 -19.02 44.58
C ALA A 930 22.91 -18.79 45.04
N GLN A 931 22.70 -17.85 45.96
CA GLN A 931 21.36 -17.48 46.43
C GLN A 931 20.51 -16.85 45.32
N ALA A 932 21.09 -16.02 44.45
CA ALA A 932 20.38 -15.43 43.31
C ALA A 932 19.93 -16.50 42.30
N LEU A 933 20.79 -17.48 41.98
CA LEU A 933 20.45 -18.60 41.10
C LEU A 933 19.33 -19.47 41.69
N LEU A 934 19.35 -19.75 42.99
CA LEU A 934 18.27 -20.49 43.66
C LEU A 934 16.93 -19.75 43.57
N ARG A 935 16.92 -18.43 43.78
CA ARG A 935 15.71 -17.60 43.62
C ARG A 935 15.20 -17.63 42.17
N ARG A 936 16.10 -17.56 41.19
CA ARG A 936 15.75 -17.64 39.77
C ARG A 936 15.14 -18.99 39.42
N ARG A 937 15.75 -20.10 39.86
CA ARG A 937 15.20 -21.45 39.65
C ARG A 937 13.82 -21.64 40.31
N ALA A 938 13.61 -21.11 41.52
CA ALA A 938 12.31 -21.14 42.17
C ALA A 938 11.24 -20.38 41.37
N ALA A 939 11.54 -19.15 40.93
CA ALA A 939 10.64 -18.36 40.10
C ALA A 939 10.32 -19.04 38.76
N LEU A 940 11.34 -19.62 38.10
CA LEU A 940 11.17 -20.38 36.86
C LEU A 940 10.27 -21.60 37.06
N GLY A 941 10.42 -22.33 38.18
CA GLY A 941 9.58 -23.48 38.50
C GLY A 941 8.11 -23.10 38.68
N THR A 942 7.83 -22.02 39.42
CA THR A 942 6.47 -21.47 39.57
C THR A 942 5.91 -21.04 38.22
N TYR A 943 6.70 -20.32 37.41
CA TYR A 943 6.24 -19.84 36.12
C TYR A 943 5.99 -20.99 35.14
N ARG A 944 6.89 -21.98 35.06
CA ARG A 944 6.76 -23.17 34.21
C ARG A 944 5.47 -23.95 34.48
N ALA A 945 5.04 -24.04 35.74
CA ALA A 945 3.81 -24.71 36.12
C ALA A 945 2.54 -24.05 35.57
N LEU A 946 2.63 -22.78 35.14
CA LEU A 946 1.54 -21.99 34.58
C LEU A 946 1.61 -21.84 33.05
N VAL A 947 2.69 -22.32 32.42
CA VAL A 947 2.91 -22.20 30.98
C VAL A 947 2.49 -23.49 30.29
N GLU A 948 1.63 -23.35 29.27
CA GLU A 948 1.23 -24.46 28.41
C GLU A 948 2.41 -25.02 27.60
N ASP A 949 2.42 -26.33 27.38
CA ASP A 949 3.53 -27.02 26.70
C ASP A 949 3.76 -26.51 25.26
N SER A 950 2.71 -26.06 24.59
CA SER A 950 2.77 -25.46 23.24
C SER A 950 3.56 -24.15 23.17
N ARG A 951 3.73 -23.45 24.29
CA ARG A 951 4.37 -22.12 24.37
C ARG A 951 5.79 -22.15 24.93
N LEU A 952 6.29 -23.31 25.35
CA LEU A 952 7.57 -23.43 26.05
C LEU A 952 8.74 -22.88 25.25
N ASP A 953 8.84 -23.24 23.97
CA ASP A 953 9.93 -22.79 23.11
C ASP A 953 9.92 -21.26 22.95
N GLN A 954 8.75 -20.68 22.69
CA GLN A 954 8.59 -19.23 22.54
C GLN A 954 8.96 -18.47 23.82
N VAL A 955 8.49 -18.96 24.96
CA VAL A 955 8.76 -18.34 26.27
C VAL A 955 10.24 -18.46 26.60
N LEU A 956 10.83 -19.64 26.45
CA LEU A 956 12.24 -19.85 26.76
C LEU A 956 13.14 -19.01 25.85
N GLU A 957 12.88 -18.98 24.54
CA GLU A 957 13.57 -18.10 23.60
C GLU A 957 13.52 -16.62 24.03
N SER A 958 12.36 -16.16 24.53
CA SER A 958 12.19 -14.80 25.03
C SER A 958 12.98 -14.57 26.33
N LEU A 959 13.00 -15.54 27.26
CA LEU A 959 13.79 -15.46 28.49
C LEU A 959 15.30 -15.39 28.21
N LEU A 960 15.80 -16.21 27.27
CA LEU A 960 17.20 -16.19 26.85
C LEU A 960 17.59 -14.84 26.24
N HIS A 961 16.74 -14.30 25.37
CA HIS A 961 16.93 -12.97 24.78
C HIS A 961 17.00 -11.87 25.85
N MET A 962 16.08 -11.89 26.81
CA MET A 962 16.02 -10.87 27.86
C MET A 962 17.20 -10.98 28.85
N HIS A 963 17.70 -12.19 29.11
CA HIS A 963 18.91 -12.39 29.91
C HIS A 963 20.15 -11.79 29.24
N HIS A 964 20.32 -12.03 27.94
CA HIS A 964 21.36 -11.38 27.15
C HIS A 964 21.23 -9.85 27.19
N ASN A 965 20.02 -9.33 26.99
CA ASN A 965 19.75 -7.89 27.03
C ASN A 965 20.18 -7.25 28.35
N ARG A 966 19.91 -7.89 29.50
CA ARG A 966 20.30 -7.36 30.81
C ARG A 966 21.82 -7.25 30.99
N LEU A 967 22.59 -8.18 30.42
CA LEU A 967 24.05 -8.19 30.52
C LEU A 967 24.74 -7.25 29.52
N MET A 968 24.26 -7.23 28.27
CA MET A 968 24.98 -6.60 27.14
C MET A 968 24.14 -5.59 26.37
N GLY A 969 22.81 -5.69 26.44
CA GLY A 969 21.88 -4.84 25.71
C GLY A 969 21.53 -5.38 24.32
N PRO A 970 20.85 -4.59 23.48
CA PRO A 970 20.34 -5.04 22.19
C PRO A 970 21.46 -5.11 21.13
N ASP A 971 22.32 -6.13 21.26
CA ASP A 971 23.40 -6.48 20.35
C ASP A 971 23.25 -7.93 19.83
N ARG A 972 22.79 -8.03 18.58
CA ARG A 972 22.53 -9.33 17.93
C ARG A 972 23.80 -10.17 17.72
N ILE A 973 24.97 -9.55 17.60
CA ILE A 973 26.22 -10.27 17.33
C ILE A 973 26.67 -11.01 18.60
N SER A 974 26.73 -10.31 19.73
CA SER A 974 27.05 -10.95 21.02
C SER A 974 25.96 -11.92 21.47
N GLU A 975 24.69 -11.68 21.13
CA GLU A 975 23.60 -12.63 21.41
C GLU A 975 23.82 -13.95 20.65
N ALA A 976 24.11 -13.87 19.35
CA ALA A 976 24.43 -15.04 18.53
C ALA A 976 25.66 -15.79 19.05
N ALA A 977 26.71 -15.06 19.46
CA ALA A 977 27.91 -15.66 20.05
C ALA A 977 27.62 -16.40 21.36
N SER A 978 26.86 -15.79 22.27
CA SER A 978 26.46 -16.37 23.56
C SER A 978 25.59 -17.62 23.38
N ARG A 979 24.58 -17.54 22.50
CA ARG A 979 23.70 -18.67 22.16
C ARG A 979 24.48 -19.81 21.53
N HIS A 980 25.41 -19.51 20.62
CA HIS A 980 26.26 -20.52 19.99
C HIS A 980 27.13 -21.22 21.02
N ALA A 981 27.80 -20.47 21.90
CA ALA A 981 28.64 -21.03 22.96
C ALA A 981 27.83 -21.93 23.90
N ALA A 982 26.66 -21.45 24.38
CA ALA A 982 25.78 -22.22 25.26
C ALA A 982 25.36 -23.57 24.63
N ARG A 983 25.00 -23.54 23.35
CA ARG A 983 24.65 -24.73 22.57
C ARG A 983 25.79 -25.72 22.44
N GLN A 984 27.00 -25.27 22.10
CA GLN A 984 28.15 -26.18 21.97
C GLN A 984 28.55 -26.77 23.32
N THR A 985 28.50 -25.98 24.39
CA THR A 985 28.71 -26.46 25.76
C THR A 985 27.70 -27.56 26.12
N CYS A 986 26.41 -27.34 25.87
CA CYS A 986 25.39 -28.36 26.13
C CYS A 986 25.58 -29.61 25.29
N ARG A 987 25.93 -29.49 24.00
CA ARG A 987 26.26 -30.64 23.13
C ARG A 987 27.41 -31.47 23.69
N SER A 988 28.47 -30.82 24.15
CA SER A 988 29.61 -31.48 24.77
C SER A 988 29.18 -32.23 26.04
N LEU A 989 28.40 -31.58 26.91
CA LEU A 989 27.92 -32.17 28.17
C LEU A 989 26.95 -33.35 27.94
N VAL A 990 26.06 -33.26 26.95
CA VAL A 990 25.12 -34.33 26.57
C VAL A 990 25.88 -35.52 25.98
N MET A 991 26.88 -35.31 25.13
CA MET A 991 27.67 -36.40 24.54
C MET A 991 28.60 -37.11 25.55
N ARG A 992 28.98 -36.45 26.66
CA ARG A 992 29.90 -37.02 27.67
C ARG A 992 29.21 -37.86 28.74
N ARG A 993 27.87 -37.88 28.84
CA ARG A 993 27.15 -38.68 29.84
C ARG A 993 26.78 -40.06 29.27
N PRO A 994 27.12 -41.19 29.95
CA PRO A 994 26.66 -42.51 29.53
C PRO A 994 25.13 -42.60 29.65
N ALA A 995 24.53 -43.41 28.78
CA ALA A 995 23.08 -43.67 28.70
C ALA A 995 22.45 -44.12 30.03
#